data_AF-A0A3B3UC79-F1
#
_entry.id   AF-A0A3B3UC79-F1
#
_cell.length_a   1.000
_cell.length_b   1.000
_cell.length_c   1.000
_cell.angle_alpha   90.00
_cell.angle_beta   90.00
_cell.angle_gamma   90.00
#
_symmetry.space_group_name_H-M   'P 1'
#
loop_
_entity.id
_entity.type
_entity.pdbx_description
1 polymer ?
#
loop_
_entity_poly.entity_id
_entity_poly.type
_entity_poly.pdbx_seq_one_letter_code
_entity_poly.pdbx_strand_id
1 'polypeptide(L)'
;PSFPEKMSPVKALTMKDYENQQITALKKENFNLKLRIYFMEERMQQKCDDSTEDIFKTNIELKVELESMKRELAEKQELLVSAKALESLAGRESGEPQRVREQAQREMDALRDVFNKRIAELEQNLQAAEEEVGRMAAIAEEEKLKNINMEKQLQAVASTDIHAPFSLPRTVQDLQQALQESDQLEYTLSVTLEEKETDLDTEKKNALKRDKTIQGLTQVLREKEKEIEELCQEIEDRDDALAKAREAAHKAQLQKYQGVEEHQSLLMEKQAELAQLQGEHHTKVLEAQKLQRALDRKEQELADLQQSKDQLEMELEDMQQQKKKGDKALNDLANQLKKVNSEMKERESALEQQYQEMLEQTKRKLHSHEVTIQRLTTTLADKEQQLQEYINMVRDLEQSKSPGSNDGMLTKLRQRLKENESALEQALDDKFSAIEEKDNEIHQLQLLLREKERDLDRLNNLLTHNEETINNFDSLIKEKDVELQHLANTLKNLQRAKQDVEDNLNRSLREKDAIIHQLQLSLEGKTKDMEEMAKNVLNHSQSHAQDLAEQMGQRLKVTEAMLAEAVKARERLIDDNESAVEGLLATINSKDQLLKESAEHFNRMLSERAQEIQELRKQLADKQQELAKAERKSSSTTQESYLETAELRTLLVEKDGLIDKLLQRGQERDKFLAEISQKADGDHVLELRQTIQIMQEKLDEREELSRRNTEDNQENIPVSKKTVVVLKKELAQKTEALNRALKRENELKISLADLQSLLSELQGRSEGQAANIDSLTATLKTKDEIINVLHQRLGQGSDSRTDSTQDHLIGSNMDRSLPALPQREITMIGGDSQQSALQQEHDALHKALRAEQQLYSSLVRTVKEPDGQRLHALQLELTAVQLLRQQLEDSVKTNEELRDDLEREIQRAKLREPKELESMRHQLEDAQRWNASLQVRLGAIQNRGGGVGGTSHGETLSFIGDQTSYMSICVGEGPDDGSLQLSPQELQQK
;
A
#
# COMPACT_ATOMS: atom_id res chain seq x y z
N PRO A 1 23.66 -67.71 -43.40
CA PRO A 1 24.65 -68.79 -43.55
C PRO A 1 26.02 -68.39 -42.99
N SER A 2 26.25 -68.65 -41.69
CA SER A 2 27.58 -68.65 -41.05
C SER A 2 27.46 -69.14 -39.59
N PHE A 3 27.69 -70.43 -39.37
CA PHE A 3 27.97 -70.95 -38.02
C PHE A 3 29.44 -70.70 -37.66
N PRO A 4 29.77 -70.32 -36.42
CA PRO A 4 31.10 -70.51 -35.86
C PRO A 4 31.09 -71.73 -34.92
N GLU A 5 31.30 -72.91 -35.50
CA GLU A 5 31.65 -74.11 -34.73
C GLU A 5 33.17 -74.11 -34.48
N LYS A 6 33.60 -74.23 -33.21
CA LYS A 6 34.92 -74.75 -32.78
C LYS A 6 35.02 -74.86 -31.26
N MET A 7 34.62 -76.01 -30.72
CA MET A 7 35.00 -76.42 -29.36
C MET A 7 36.40 -77.03 -29.35
N SER A 8 37.16 -76.77 -28.29
CA SER A 8 38.40 -77.49 -27.93
C SER A 8 38.81 -77.11 -26.50
N PRO A 9 39.49 -78.00 -25.75
CA PRO A 9 39.03 -79.32 -25.35
C PRO A 9 38.76 -79.34 -23.83
N VAL A 10 37.72 -80.06 -23.39
CA VAL A 10 37.36 -80.13 -21.97
C VAL A 10 38.46 -80.83 -21.18
N LYS A 11 39.20 -80.09 -20.35
CA LYS A 11 40.01 -80.66 -19.27
C LYS A 11 39.06 -81.42 -18.35
N ALA A 12 39.36 -82.70 -18.09
CA ALA A 12 38.60 -83.52 -17.15
C ALA A 12 38.72 -82.95 -15.72
N LEU A 13 37.74 -82.12 -15.34
CA LEU A 13 37.53 -81.70 -13.96
C LEU A 13 37.20 -82.92 -13.12
N THR A 14 37.80 -83.04 -11.93
CA THR A 14 37.45 -84.15 -11.05
C THR A 14 36.04 -83.96 -10.49
N MET A 15 35.37 -85.04 -10.06
CA MET A 15 34.03 -84.94 -9.45
C MET A 15 33.97 -83.91 -8.33
N LYS A 16 35.04 -83.78 -7.55
CA LYS A 16 35.19 -82.83 -6.45
C LYS A 16 35.29 -81.37 -6.92
N ASP A 17 35.81 -81.13 -8.13
CA ASP A 17 35.86 -79.79 -8.73
C ASP A 17 34.47 -79.39 -9.26
N TYR A 18 33.71 -80.34 -9.82
CA TYR A 18 32.31 -80.14 -10.20
C TYR A 18 31.44 -79.83 -8.98
N GLU A 19 31.54 -80.63 -7.91
CA GLU A 19 30.84 -80.37 -6.65
C GLU A 19 31.21 -79.01 -6.06
N ASN A 20 32.50 -78.66 -6.00
CA ASN A 20 32.94 -77.36 -5.48
C ASN A 20 32.48 -76.18 -6.34
N GLN A 21 32.53 -76.27 -7.69
CA GLN A 21 32.01 -75.22 -8.56
C GLN A 21 30.50 -75.08 -8.40
N GLN A 22 29.75 -76.18 -8.35
CA GLN A 22 28.30 -76.15 -8.20
C GLN A 22 27.87 -75.61 -6.83
N ILE A 23 28.52 -76.04 -5.74
CA ILE A 23 28.28 -75.49 -4.39
C ILE A 23 28.65 -74.00 -4.33
N THR A 24 29.71 -73.57 -5.00
CA THR A 24 30.12 -72.15 -5.02
C THR A 24 29.15 -71.29 -5.84
N ALA A 25 28.67 -71.81 -6.97
CA ALA A 25 27.62 -71.17 -7.78
C ALA A 25 26.32 -71.04 -6.97
N LEU A 26 25.86 -72.12 -6.33
CA LEU A 26 24.67 -72.12 -5.47
C LEU A 26 24.81 -71.18 -4.26
N LYS A 27 26.00 -71.08 -3.64
CA LYS A 27 26.26 -70.10 -2.57
C LYS A 27 26.16 -68.66 -3.08
N LYS A 28 26.70 -68.37 -4.28
CA LYS A 28 26.62 -67.04 -4.90
C LYS A 28 25.19 -66.68 -5.30
N GLU A 29 24.43 -67.64 -5.82
CA GLU A 29 23.01 -67.49 -6.13
C GLU A 29 22.16 -67.28 -4.87
N ASN A 30 22.41 -68.05 -3.80
CA ASN A 30 21.72 -67.89 -2.52
C ASN A 30 22.03 -66.54 -1.85
N PHE A 31 23.27 -66.05 -1.98
CA PHE A 31 23.66 -64.71 -1.53
C PHE A 31 22.93 -63.59 -2.31
N ASN A 32 22.88 -63.71 -3.65
CA ASN A 32 22.11 -62.79 -4.49
C ASN A 32 20.61 -62.83 -4.19
N LEU A 33 20.05 -64.01 -3.91
CA LEU A 33 18.66 -64.17 -3.47
C LEU A 33 18.41 -63.47 -2.13
N LYS A 34 19.30 -63.62 -1.14
CA LYS A 34 19.19 -62.92 0.15
C LYS A 34 19.25 -61.40 -0.01
N LEU A 35 20.17 -60.87 -0.83
CA LEU A 35 20.22 -59.44 -1.16
C LEU A 35 18.92 -58.96 -1.81
N ARG A 36 18.37 -59.74 -2.74
CA ARG A 36 17.11 -59.39 -3.42
C ARG A 36 15.89 -59.45 -2.49
N ILE A 37 15.87 -60.39 -1.55
CA ILE A 37 14.85 -60.46 -0.49
C ILE A 37 14.97 -59.25 0.43
N TYR A 38 16.17 -58.93 0.92
CA TYR A 38 16.43 -57.77 1.77
C TYR A 38 15.92 -56.46 1.13
N PHE A 39 16.29 -56.18 -0.13
CA PHE A 39 15.82 -54.98 -0.84
C PHE A 39 14.33 -55.01 -1.22
N MET A 40 13.68 -56.17 -1.21
CA MET A 40 12.23 -56.27 -1.34
C MET A 40 11.52 -56.01 -0.02
N GLU A 41 12.04 -56.54 1.09
CA GLU A 41 11.54 -56.32 2.45
C GLU A 41 11.68 -54.84 2.85
N GLU A 42 12.85 -54.23 2.64
CA GLU A 42 13.12 -52.80 2.88
C GLU A 42 12.15 -51.89 2.11
N ARG A 43 11.89 -52.20 0.83
CA ARG A 43 10.94 -51.45 -0.01
C ARG A 43 9.48 -51.72 0.33
N MET A 44 9.15 -52.89 0.87
CA MET A 44 7.79 -53.17 1.36
C MET A 44 7.54 -52.47 2.69
N GLN A 45 8.54 -52.42 3.58
CA GLN A 45 8.47 -51.74 4.85
C GLN A 45 8.25 -50.23 4.64
N GLN A 46 9.09 -49.57 3.83
CA GLN A 46 8.90 -48.17 3.44
C GLN A 46 7.48 -47.91 2.92
N LYS A 47 6.97 -48.70 1.97
CA LYS A 47 5.63 -48.51 1.43
C LYS A 47 4.50 -48.68 2.44
N CYS A 48 4.67 -49.51 3.47
CA CYS A 48 3.68 -49.67 4.54
C CYS A 48 3.73 -48.47 5.50
N ASP A 49 4.92 -48.01 5.84
CA ASP A 49 5.12 -46.87 6.73
C ASP A 49 4.68 -45.56 6.05
N ASP A 50 5.08 -45.32 4.79
CA ASP A 50 4.60 -44.22 3.93
C ASP A 50 3.06 -44.18 3.87
N SER A 51 2.41 -45.33 3.63
CA SER A 51 0.93 -45.40 3.54
C SER A 51 0.25 -45.11 4.88
N THR A 52 0.92 -45.40 5.99
CA THR A 52 0.40 -45.15 7.34
C THR A 52 0.52 -43.65 7.67
N GLU A 53 1.62 -43.02 7.26
CA GLU A 53 1.81 -41.58 7.36
C GLU A 53 0.85 -40.79 6.47
N ASP A 54 0.62 -41.23 5.22
CA ASP A 54 -0.40 -40.68 4.32
C ASP A 54 -1.82 -40.79 4.92
N ILE A 55 -2.14 -41.92 5.58
CA ILE A 55 -3.42 -42.09 6.28
C ILE A 55 -3.53 -41.12 7.47
N PHE A 56 -2.47 -40.92 8.25
CA PHE A 56 -2.50 -39.95 9.35
C PHE A 56 -2.58 -38.51 8.86
N LYS A 57 -1.86 -38.16 7.79
CA LYS A 57 -1.87 -36.85 7.15
C LYS A 57 -3.26 -36.51 6.59
N THR A 58 -3.85 -37.41 5.80
CA THR A 58 -5.23 -37.25 5.31
C THR A 58 -6.26 -37.21 6.45
N ASN A 59 -6.05 -37.93 7.56
CA ASN A 59 -6.93 -37.83 8.74
C ASN A 59 -6.81 -36.46 9.42
N ILE A 60 -5.61 -35.87 9.49
CA ILE A 60 -5.37 -34.52 10.02
C ILE A 60 -5.99 -33.48 9.09
N GLU A 61 -5.79 -33.59 7.77
CA GLU A 61 -6.36 -32.71 6.75
C GLU A 61 -7.90 -32.73 6.83
N LEU A 62 -8.52 -33.91 6.79
CA LEU A 62 -9.99 -34.06 6.96
C LEU A 62 -10.51 -33.53 8.30
N LYS A 63 -9.70 -33.56 9.37
CA LYS A 63 -10.06 -33.01 10.68
C LYS A 63 -9.95 -31.49 10.71
N VAL A 64 -8.99 -30.91 10.00
CA VAL A 64 -8.87 -29.46 9.79
C VAL A 64 -10.01 -28.95 8.90
N GLU A 65 -10.32 -29.66 7.81
CA GLU A 65 -11.47 -29.35 6.95
C GLU A 65 -12.79 -29.45 7.72
N LEU A 66 -13.01 -30.50 8.52
CA LEU A 66 -14.21 -30.62 9.36
C LEU A 66 -14.36 -29.45 10.34
N GLU A 67 -13.26 -29.00 10.96
CA GLU A 67 -13.32 -27.91 11.94
C GLU A 67 -13.35 -26.52 11.29
N SER A 68 -12.85 -26.38 10.05
CA SER A 68 -13.09 -25.21 9.19
C SER A 68 -14.55 -25.14 8.75
N MET A 69 -15.10 -26.25 8.24
CA MET A 69 -16.50 -26.37 7.82
C MET A 69 -17.47 -26.13 8.97
N LYS A 70 -17.16 -26.56 10.20
CA LYS A 70 -17.94 -26.21 11.39
C LYS A 70 -17.86 -24.73 11.75
N ARG A 71 -16.67 -24.10 11.62
CA ARG A 71 -16.51 -22.65 11.86
C ARG A 71 -17.31 -21.84 10.84
N GLU A 72 -17.18 -22.17 9.55
CA GLU A 72 -17.99 -21.59 8.49
C GLU A 72 -19.49 -21.81 8.71
N LEU A 73 -19.91 -22.99 9.18
CA LEU A 73 -21.31 -23.27 9.48
C LEU A 73 -21.81 -22.40 10.65
N ALA A 74 -20.99 -22.20 11.69
CA ALA A 74 -21.31 -21.32 12.81
C ALA A 74 -21.40 -19.85 12.37
N GLU A 75 -20.43 -19.36 11.58
CA GLU A 75 -20.44 -18.01 10.99
C GLU A 75 -21.66 -17.82 10.07
N LYS A 76 -21.98 -18.79 9.22
CA LYS A 76 -23.18 -18.78 8.37
C LYS A 76 -24.47 -18.80 9.19
N GLN A 77 -24.50 -19.48 10.35
CA GLN A 77 -25.65 -19.47 11.25
C GLN A 77 -25.79 -18.15 12.01
N GLU A 78 -24.69 -17.51 12.41
CA GLU A 78 -24.69 -16.16 13.00
C GLU A 78 -25.14 -15.12 11.97
N LEU A 79 -24.63 -15.17 10.74
CA LEU A 79 -25.08 -14.34 9.63
C LEU A 79 -26.56 -14.57 9.29
N LEU A 80 -27.07 -15.80 9.38
CA LEU A 80 -28.48 -16.10 9.14
C LEU A 80 -29.37 -15.59 10.29
N VAL A 81 -28.91 -15.63 11.55
CA VAL A 81 -29.59 -14.98 12.68
C VAL A 81 -29.60 -13.45 12.54
N SER A 82 -28.48 -12.86 12.12
CA SER A 82 -28.35 -11.43 11.85
C SER A 82 -29.25 -10.98 10.68
N ALA A 83 -29.26 -11.73 9.58
CA ALA A 83 -30.15 -11.51 8.45
C ALA A 83 -31.62 -11.64 8.84
N LYS A 84 -31.98 -12.59 9.72
CA LYS A 84 -33.35 -12.77 10.22
C LYS A 84 -33.78 -11.66 11.19
N ALA A 85 -32.85 -11.05 11.92
CA ALA A 85 -33.09 -9.85 12.71
C ALA A 85 -33.30 -8.62 11.81
N LEU A 86 -32.50 -8.48 10.74
CA LEU A 86 -32.67 -7.43 9.72
C LEU A 86 -33.96 -7.59 8.92
N GLU A 87 -34.35 -8.82 8.54
CA GLU A 87 -35.61 -9.13 7.87
C GLU A 87 -36.82 -8.84 8.79
N SER A 88 -36.68 -9.07 10.10
CA SER A 88 -37.70 -8.68 11.10
C SER A 88 -37.84 -7.16 11.26
N LEU A 89 -36.80 -6.38 10.94
CA LEU A 89 -36.85 -4.91 10.91
C LEU A 89 -37.38 -4.38 9.57
N ALA A 90 -37.02 -5.01 8.44
CA ALA A 90 -37.50 -4.66 7.10
C ALA A 90 -38.95 -5.09 6.83
N GLY A 91 -39.43 -6.16 7.48
CA GLY A 91 -40.77 -6.73 7.31
C GLY A 91 -41.94 -5.86 7.78
N ARG A 92 -41.69 -4.62 8.22
CA ARG A 92 -42.75 -3.66 8.59
C ARG A 92 -43.26 -2.78 7.44
N GLU A 93 -42.55 -2.68 6.32
CA GLU A 93 -42.88 -1.67 5.28
C GLU A 93 -43.11 -2.22 3.85
N SER A 94 -43.07 -3.54 3.60
CA SER A 94 -43.47 -4.10 2.29
C SER A 94 -44.20 -5.44 2.39
N GLY A 95 -45.55 -5.38 2.39
CA GLY A 95 -46.43 -6.55 2.47
C GLY A 95 -46.80 -7.19 1.13
N GLU A 96 -46.30 -6.67 0.00
CA GLU A 96 -46.63 -7.16 -1.35
C GLU A 96 -45.84 -8.41 -1.78
N PRO A 97 -44.49 -8.49 -1.66
CA PRO A 97 -43.75 -9.67 -2.12
C PRO A 97 -44.10 -10.94 -1.32
N GLN A 98 -44.45 -10.80 -0.04
CA GLN A 98 -44.90 -11.92 0.80
C GLN A 98 -46.21 -12.53 0.28
N ARG A 99 -47.18 -11.69 -0.13
CA ARG A 99 -48.47 -12.14 -0.66
C ARG A 99 -48.33 -12.83 -2.02
N VAL A 100 -47.49 -12.28 -2.91
CA VAL A 100 -47.20 -12.90 -4.22
C VAL A 100 -46.52 -14.26 -4.03
N ARG A 101 -45.57 -14.37 -3.09
CA ARG A 101 -44.90 -15.65 -2.79
C ARG A 101 -45.85 -16.68 -2.19
N GLU A 102 -46.69 -16.30 -1.23
CA GLU A 102 -47.71 -17.19 -0.67
C GLU A 102 -48.75 -17.63 -1.71
N GLN A 103 -49.12 -16.75 -2.64
CA GLN A 103 -50.08 -17.10 -3.69
C GLN A 103 -49.47 -18.06 -4.71
N ALA A 104 -48.24 -17.81 -5.18
CA ALA A 104 -47.51 -18.75 -6.02
C ALA A 104 -47.28 -20.11 -5.34
N GLN A 105 -47.04 -20.13 -4.02
CA GLN A 105 -46.93 -21.35 -3.23
C GLN A 105 -48.27 -22.13 -3.24
N ARG A 106 -49.39 -21.46 -2.96
CA ARG A 106 -50.74 -22.08 -2.97
C ARG A 106 -51.13 -22.59 -4.37
N GLU A 107 -50.76 -21.90 -5.43
CA GLU A 107 -51.00 -22.33 -6.81
C GLU A 107 -50.16 -23.57 -7.18
N MET A 108 -48.91 -23.64 -6.72
CA MET A 108 -48.04 -24.82 -6.85
C MET A 108 -48.54 -26.03 -6.05
N ASP A 109 -49.03 -25.82 -4.83
CA ASP A 109 -49.59 -26.88 -4.00
C ASP A 109 -50.93 -27.39 -4.58
N ALA A 110 -51.79 -26.50 -5.08
CA ALA A 110 -53.01 -26.88 -5.80
C ALA A 110 -52.71 -27.68 -7.08
N LEU A 111 -51.66 -27.31 -7.84
CA LEU A 111 -51.19 -28.08 -8.99
C LEU A 111 -50.68 -29.46 -8.59
N ARG A 112 -49.92 -29.58 -7.48
CA ARG A 112 -49.49 -30.88 -6.94
C ARG A 112 -50.68 -31.76 -6.57
N ASP A 113 -51.70 -31.22 -5.91
CA ASP A 113 -52.90 -31.98 -5.55
C ASP A 113 -53.69 -32.44 -6.78
N VAL A 114 -53.79 -31.62 -7.83
CA VAL A 114 -54.40 -32.02 -9.11
C VAL A 114 -53.59 -33.14 -9.77
N PHE A 115 -52.25 -33.06 -9.80
CA PHE A 115 -51.43 -34.13 -10.36
C PHE A 115 -51.49 -35.42 -9.53
N ASN A 116 -51.43 -35.35 -8.21
CA ASN A 116 -51.55 -36.51 -7.31
C ASN A 116 -52.91 -37.20 -7.49
N LYS A 117 -53.99 -36.40 -7.59
CA LYS A 117 -55.34 -36.93 -7.84
C LYS A 117 -55.45 -37.57 -9.23
N ARG A 118 -54.79 -36.99 -10.24
CA ARG A 118 -54.76 -37.57 -11.59
C ARG A 118 -53.93 -38.86 -11.67
N ILE A 119 -52.85 -38.96 -10.89
CA ILE A 119 -52.05 -40.19 -10.75
C ILE A 119 -52.93 -41.29 -10.12
N ALA A 120 -53.61 -41.00 -9.01
CA ALA A 120 -54.51 -41.95 -8.35
C ALA A 120 -55.67 -42.40 -9.27
N GLU A 121 -56.25 -41.50 -10.08
CA GLU A 121 -57.24 -41.86 -11.11
C GLU A 121 -56.65 -42.79 -12.17
N LEU A 122 -55.42 -42.56 -12.62
CA LEU A 122 -54.76 -43.40 -13.63
C LEU A 122 -54.39 -44.78 -13.07
N GLU A 123 -53.91 -44.85 -11.83
CA GLU A 123 -53.63 -46.09 -11.10
C GLU A 123 -54.91 -46.92 -10.92
N GLN A 124 -56.03 -46.29 -10.53
CA GLN A 124 -57.31 -46.98 -10.40
C GLN A 124 -57.84 -47.50 -11.74
N ASN A 125 -57.69 -46.73 -12.82
CA ASN A 125 -58.09 -47.17 -14.17
C ASN A 125 -57.20 -48.31 -14.69
N LEU A 126 -55.90 -48.29 -14.38
CA LEU A 126 -54.98 -49.38 -14.71
C LEU A 126 -55.39 -50.67 -14.00
N GLN A 127 -55.64 -50.60 -12.69
CA GLN A 127 -56.05 -51.75 -11.89
C GLN A 127 -57.40 -52.34 -12.35
N ALA A 128 -58.36 -51.49 -12.74
CA ALA A 128 -59.63 -51.93 -13.31
C ALA A 128 -59.46 -52.63 -14.69
N ALA A 129 -58.50 -52.17 -15.51
CA ALA A 129 -58.17 -52.82 -16.78
C ALA A 129 -57.46 -54.17 -16.57
N GLU A 130 -56.56 -54.28 -15.59
CA GLU A 130 -55.91 -55.54 -15.20
C GLU A 130 -56.93 -56.57 -14.70
N GLU A 131 -57.91 -56.15 -13.88
CA GLU A 131 -59.01 -57.01 -13.45
C GLU A 131 -59.88 -57.49 -14.63
N GLU A 132 -60.15 -56.63 -15.61
CA GLU A 132 -60.94 -57.01 -16.80
C GLU A 132 -60.18 -57.99 -17.71
N VAL A 133 -58.87 -57.80 -17.89
CA VAL A 133 -58.01 -58.78 -18.58
C VAL A 133 -57.98 -60.11 -17.83
N GLY A 134 -57.93 -60.09 -16.49
CA GLY A 134 -58.07 -61.28 -15.65
C GLY A 134 -59.41 -62.00 -15.83
N ARG A 135 -60.53 -61.25 -15.92
CA ARG A 135 -61.86 -61.79 -16.23
C ARG A 135 -61.92 -62.42 -17.62
N MET A 136 -61.38 -61.76 -18.65
CA MET A 136 -61.33 -62.31 -20.01
C MET A 136 -60.49 -63.59 -20.10
N ALA A 137 -59.34 -63.64 -19.41
CA ALA A 137 -58.50 -64.83 -19.35
C ALA A 137 -59.24 -66.03 -18.72
N ALA A 138 -59.98 -65.80 -17.62
CA ALA A 138 -60.78 -66.85 -16.98
C ALA A 138 -61.90 -67.39 -17.89
N ILE A 139 -62.58 -66.51 -18.63
CA ILE A 139 -63.63 -66.89 -19.61
C ILE A 139 -63.04 -67.74 -20.75
N ALA A 140 -61.86 -67.35 -21.26
CA ALA A 140 -61.16 -68.10 -22.31
C ALA A 140 -60.72 -69.51 -21.86
N GLU A 141 -60.27 -69.66 -20.61
CA GLU A 141 -59.94 -70.98 -20.04
C GLU A 141 -61.20 -71.86 -19.87
N GLU A 142 -62.36 -71.26 -19.53
CA GLU A 142 -63.64 -71.98 -19.41
C GLU A 142 -64.17 -72.47 -20.78
N GLU A 143 -64.09 -71.64 -21.83
CA GLU A 143 -64.45 -72.03 -23.21
C GLU A 143 -63.57 -73.18 -23.74
N LYS A 144 -62.26 -73.12 -23.48
CA LYS A 144 -61.29 -74.16 -23.85
C LYS A 144 -61.63 -75.51 -23.22
N LEU A 145 -62.04 -75.52 -21.94
CA LEU A 145 -62.49 -76.74 -21.25
C LEU A 145 -63.80 -77.30 -21.82
N LYS A 146 -64.75 -76.43 -22.24
CA LYS A 146 -65.99 -76.85 -22.91
C LYS A 146 -65.73 -77.49 -24.28
N ASN A 147 -64.80 -76.95 -25.08
CA ASN A 147 -64.43 -77.53 -26.37
C ASN A 147 -63.82 -78.94 -26.23
N ILE A 148 -62.88 -79.13 -25.29
CA ILE A 148 -62.27 -80.45 -25.01
C ILE A 148 -63.32 -81.49 -24.59
N ASN A 149 -64.38 -81.07 -23.89
CA ASN A 149 -65.48 -81.95 -23.50
C ASN A 149 -66.41 -82.30 -24.68
N MET A 150 -66.63 -81.38 -25.62
CA MET A 150 -67.42 -81.61 -26.83
C MET A 150 -66.72 -82.58 -27.80
N GLU A 151 -65.41 -82.43 -27.97
CA GLU A 151 -64.58 -83.29 -28.84
C GLU A 151 -64.59 -84.75 -28.37
N LYS A 152 -64.55 -84.98 -27.04
CA LYS A 152 -64.68 -86.32 -26.43
C LYS A 152 -66.05 -86.96 -26.65
N GLN A 153 -67.12 -86.19 -26.86
CA GLN A 153 -68.45 -86.73 -27.16
C GLN A 153 -68.58 -87.14 -28.63
N LEU A 154 -67.93 -86.42 -29.55
CA LEU A 154 -67.90 -86.76 -30.97
C LEU A 154 -67.10 -88.03 -31.29
N GLN A 155 -66.09 -88.36 -30.46
CA GLN A 155 -65.24 -89.55 -30.66
C GLN A 155 -65.88 -90.87 -30.17
N ALA A 156 -67.04 -90.82 -29.50
CA ALA A 156 -67.70 -91.98 -28.89
C ALA A 156 -68.82 -92.63 -29.74
N VAL A 157 -69.12 -92.09 -30.93
CA VAL A 157 -70.31 -92.48 -31.75
C VAL A 157 -69.93 -93.32 -32.98
N ALA A 158 -68.65 -93.66 -33.18
CA ALA A 158 -68.13 -94.21 -34.44
C ALA A 158 -67.82 -95.73 -34.46
N SER A 159 -68.56 -96.58 -33.73
CA SER A 159 -68.26 -98.04 -33.64
C SER A 159 -69.48 -98.97 -33.49
N THR A 160 -69.93 -99.60 -34.59
CA THR A 160 -70.72 -100.87 -34.74
C THR A 160 -70.94 -101.14 -36.27
N ASP A 161 -70.46 -102.19 -36.95
CA ASP A 161 -70.91 -103.63 -37.04
C ASP A 161 -72.12 -103.88 -38.01
N ILE A 162 -72.23 -104.92 -38.89
CA ILE A 162 -71.38 -106.11 -39.23
C ILE A 162 -71.70 -106.74 -40.65
N HIS A 163 -71.08 -107.89 -41.00
CA HIS A 163 -71.21 -108.87 -42.14
C HIS A 163 -72.51 -108.99 -43.00
N ALA A 164 -72.55 -109.33 -44.32
CA ALA A 164 -72.04 -110.48 -45.17
C ALA A 164 -72.84 -111.83 -45.01
N PRO A 165 -72.81 -112.91 -45.88
CA PRO A 165 -72.08 -113.24 -47.16
C PRO A 165 -72.75 -114.23 -48.24
N PHE A 166 -72.01 -114.64 -49.31
CA PHE A 166 -72.08 -115.90 -50.17
C PHE A 166 -73.33 -116.25 -51.07
N SER A 167 -73.36 -117.07 -52.17
CA SER A 167 -72.40 -117.94 -52.98
C SER A 167 -72.93 -118.35 -54.42
N LEU A 168 -72.08 -118.93 -55.31
CA LEU A 168 -72.34 -119.52 -56.68
C LEU A 168 -72.71 -121.05 -56.67
N PRO A 169 -72.84 -121.87 -57.79
CA PRO A 169 -72.99 -121.68 -59.28
C PRO A 169 -74.05 -122.60 -60.03
N ARG A 170 -74.16 -122.40 -61.38
CA ARG A 170 -74.84 -123.15 -62.51
C ARG A 170 -75.00 -124.70 -62.48
N THR A 171 -76.04 -125.25 -63.18
CA THR A 171 -75.92 -126.28 -64.29
C THR A 171 -77.21 -126.64 -65.08
N VAL A 172 -77.34 -126.16 -66.32
CA VAL A 172 -77.60 -126.84 -67.63
C VAL A 172 -78.82 -127.79 -67.78
N GLN A 173 -79.70 -127.95 -66.79
CA GLN A 173 -81.11 -128.32 -67.09
C GLN A 173 -81.94 -127.07 -67.49
N ASP A 174 -81.23 -125.97 -67.71
CA ASP A 174 -81.73 -124.62 -67.78
C ASP A 174 -82.46 -124.31 -69.10
N LEU A 175 -82.13 -124.89 -70.26
CA LEU A 175 -82.57 -124.32 -71.55
C LEU A 175 -84.08 -124.43 -71.89
N GLN A 176 -84.88 -125.18 -71.14
CA GLN A 176 -86.35 -125.21 -71.28
C GLN A 176 -87.07 -124.50 -70.13
N GLN A 177 -86.42 -124.35 -68.97
CA GLN A 177 -86.91 -123.50 -67.89
C GLN A 177 -86.54 -122.03 -68.14
N ALA A 178 -85.36 -121.76 -68.71
CA ALA A 178 -84.80 -120.46 -69.06
C ALA A 178 -85.64 -119.63 -70.03
N LEU A 179 -86.57 -120.20 -70.79
CA LEU A 179 -87.51 -119.38 -71.58
C LEU A 179 -88.61 -118.81 -70.68
N GLN A 180 -89.16 -119.64 -69.79
CA GLN A 180 -90.21 -119.24 -68.85
C GLN A 180 -89.64 -118.41 -67.68
N GLU A 181 -88.41 -118.71 -67.27
CA GLU A 181 -87.59 -117.88 -66.40
C GLU A 181 -87.10 -116.62 -67.12
N SER A 182 -86.87 -116.61 -68.45
CA SER A 182 -86.56 -115.37 -69.18
C SER A 182 -87.76 -114.43 -69.15
N ASP A 183 -88.98 -114.91 -69.37
CA ASP A 183 -90.18 -114.07 -69.29
C ASP A 183 -90.41 -113.53 -67.85
N GLN A 184 -90.19 -114.37 -66.83
CA GLN A 184 -90.24 -113.94 -65.43
C GLN A 184 -89.08 -113.00 -65.06
N LEU A 185 -87.88 -113.23 -65.58
CA LEU A 185 -86.72 -112.36 -65.43
C LEU A 185 -86.92 -111.05 -66.17
N GLU A 186 -87.60 -111.01 -67.32
CA GLU A 186 -87.89 -109.76 -68.04
C GLU A 186 -88.89 -108.90 -67.24
N TYR A 187 -89.93 -109.52 -66.66
CA TYR A 187 -90.83 -108.82 -65.73
C TYR A 187 -90.09 -108.35 -64.46
N THR A 188 -89.27 -109.21 -63.85
CA THR A 188 -88.50 -108.88 -62.63
C THR A 188 -87.42 -107.82 -62.93
N LEU A 189 -86.81 -107.86 -64.11
CA LEU A 189 -85.86 -106.86 -64.60
C LEU A 189 -86.59 -105.53 -64.84
N SER A 190 -87.80 -105.53 -65.39
CA SER A 190 -88.59 -104.30 -65.55
C SER A 190 -88.93 -103.66 -64.22
N VAL A 191 -89.37 -104.44 -63.22
CA VAL A 191 -89.66 -103.94 -61.87
C VAL A 191 -88.39 -103.45 -61.17
N THR A 192 -87.30 -104.22 -61.22
CA THR A 192 -86.02 -103.78 -60.63
C THR A 192 -85.39 -102.61 -61.39
N LEU A 193 -85.66 -102.44 -62.69
CA LEU A 193 -85.27 -101.25 -63.44
C LEU A 193 -86.04 -100.02 -62.95
N GLU A 194 -87.36 -100.12 -62.79
CA GLU A 194 -88.20 -99.04 -62.25
C GLU A 194 -87.80 -98.69 -60.80
N GLU A 195 -87.57 -99.69 -59.94
CA GLU A 195 -86.99 -99.49 -58.60
C GLU A 195 -85.63 -98.77 -58.69
N LYS A 196 -84.73 -99.21 -59.58
CA LYS A 196 -83.39 -98.59 -59.75
C LYS A 196 -83.48 -97.19 -60.35
N GLU A 197 -84.47 -96.87 -61.17
CA GLU A 197 -84.75 -95.51 -61.64
C GLU A 197 -85.26 -94.63 -60.49
N THR A 198 -86.13 -95.13 -59.61
CA THR A 198 -86.56 -94.38 -58.42
C THR A 198 -85.41 -94.18 -57.42
N ASP A 199 -84.59 -95.21 -57.16
CA ASP A 199 -83.37 -95.11 -56.35
C ASP A 199 -82.45 -94.03 -56.93
N LEU A 200 -82.18 -94.09 -58.24
CA LEU A 200 -81.34 -93.13 -58.96
C LEU A 200 -81.88 -91.70 -58.84
N ASP A 201 -83.20 -91.50 -58.93
CA ASP A 201 -83.82 -90.19 -58.77
C ASP A 201 -83.83 -89.68 -57.31
N THR A 202 -83.89 -90.56 -56.31
CA THR A 202 -83.65 -90.15 -54.92
C THR A 202 -82.19 -89.78 -54.71
N GLU A 203 -81.24 -90.50 -55.31
CA GLU A 203 -79.82 -90.22 -55.15
C GLU A 203 -79.36 -88.99 -55.93
N LYS A 204 -79.94 -88.70 -57.11
CA LYS A 204 -79.81 -87.38 -57.78
C LYS A 204 -80.29 -86.25 -56.87
N LYS A 205 -81.45 -86.41 -56.21
CA LYS A 205 -81.98 -85.41 -55.25
C LYS A 205 -81.07 -85.27 -54.02
N ASN A 206 -80.42 -86.34 -53.56
CA ASN A 206 -79.46 -86.29 -52.46
C ASN A 206 -78.14 -85.65 -52.88
N ALA A 207 -77.59 -85.97 -54.04
CA ALA A 207 -76.42 -85.32 -54.62
C ALA A 207 -76.65 -83.79 -54.73
N LEU A 208 -77.81 -83.37 -55.26
CA LEU A 208 -78.16 -81.95 -55.40
C LEU A 208 -78.33 -81.24 -54.03
N LYS A 209 -78.68 -81.96 -52.96
CA LYS A 209 -78.61 -81.43 -51.59
C LYS A 209 -77.16 -81.29 -51.11
N ARG A 210 -76.32 -82.31 -51.32
CA ARG A 210 -74.88 -82.27 -50.98
C ARG A 210 -74.19 -81.11 -51.69
N ASP A 211 -74.44 -80.91 -52.99
CA ASP A 211 -73.88 -79.80 -53.77
C ASP A 211 -74.27 -78.43 -53.19
N LYS A 212 -75.54 -78.26 -52.77
CA LYS A 212 -75.99 -77.03 -52.09
C LYS A 212 -75.32 -76.83 -50.74
N THR A 213 -75.13 -77.89 -49.95
CA THR A 213 -74.39 -77.82 -48.69
C THR A 213 -72.92 -77.48 -48.92
N ILE A 214 -72.27 -78.09 -49.92
CA ILE A 214 -70.89 -77.79 -50.31
C ILE A 214 -70.78 -76.33 -50.75
N GLN A 215 -71.66 -75.83 -51.61
CA GLN A 215 -71.68 -74.41 -52.02
C GLN A 215 -71.83 -73.46 -50.83
N GLY A 216 -72.70 -73.79 -49.86
CA GLY A 216 -72.86 -73.02 -48.62
C GLY A 216 -71.57 -73.01 -47.77
N LEU A 217 -70.95 -74.17 -47.57
CA LEU A 217 -69.68 -74.29 -46.83
C LEU A 217 -68.53 -73.56 -47.55
N THR A 218 -68.45 -73.64 -48.89
CA THR A 218 -67.46 -72.90 -49.70
C THR A 218 -67.70 -71.38 -49.68
N GLN A 219 -68.93 -70.92 -49.46
CA GLN A 219 -69.22 -69.50 -49.25
C GLN A 219 -68.74 -69.05 -47.86
N VAL A 220 -69.05 -69.80 -46.81
CA VAL A 220 -68.60 -69.50 -45.43
C VAL A 220 -67.07 -69.57 -45.32
N LEU A 221 -66.41 -70.52 -46.00
CA LEU A 221 -64.95 -70.58 -46.04
C LEU A 221 -64.36 -69.32 -46.69
N ARG A 222 -64.89 -68.86 -47.84
CA ARG A 222 -64.43 -67.60 -48.47
C ARG A 222 -64.68 -66.37 -47.61
N GLU A 223 -65.77 -66.34 -46.84
CA GLU A 223 -66.03 -65.27 -45.87
C GLU A 223 -65.02 -65.30 -44.71
N LYS A 224 -64.63 -66.48 -44.23
CA LYS A 224 -63.61 -66.64 -43.19
C LYS A 224 -62.18 -66.42 -43.70
N GLU A 225 -61.87 -66.78 -44.94
CA GLU A 225 -60.60 -66.43 -45.60
C GLU A 225 -60.45 -64.91 -45.68
N LYS A 226 -61.51 -64.19 -46.08
CA LYS A 226 -61.52 -62.72 -46.11
C LYS A 226 -61.40 -62.09 -44.71
N GLU A 227 -62.06 -62.64 -43.70
CA GLU A 227 -61.93 -62.19 -42.30
C GLU A 227 -60.50 -62.39 -41.76
N ILE A 228 -59.82 -63.48 -42.16
CA ILE A 228 -58.41 -63.71 -41.84
C ILE A 228 -57.50 -62.70 -42.54
N GLU A 229 -57.73 -62.42 -43.83
CA GLU A 229 -56.98 -61.39 -44.58
C GLU A 229 -57.12 -60.00 -43.93
N GLU A 230 -58.34 -59.61 -43.51
CA GLU A 230 -58.61 -58.35 -42.82
C GLU A 230 -57.92 -58.28 -41.45
N LEU A 231 -57.94 -59.37 -40.67
CA LEU A 231 -57.24 -59.46 -39.38
C LEU A 231 -55.71 -59.43 -39.54
N CYS A 232 -55.16 -60.06 -40.59
CA CYS A 232 -53.73 -59.96 -40.89
C CYS A 232 -53.32 -58.52 -41.23
N GLN A 233 -54.10 -57.80 -42.04
CA GLN A 233 -53.84 -56.39 -42.32
C GLN A 233 -53.93 -55.52 -41.05
N GLU A 234 -54.90 -55.76 -40.16
CA GLU A 234 -55.02 -55.01 -38.90
C GLU A 234 -53.86 -55.30 -37.93
N ILE A 235 -53.26 -56.49 -37.99
CA ILE A 235 -52.04 -56.84 -37.24
C ILE A 235 -50.83 -56.10 -37.84
N GLU A 236 -50.65 -56.12 -39.16
CA GLU A 236 -49.57 -55.39 -39.84
C GLU A 236 -49.64 -53.89 -39.54
N ASP A 237 -50.82 -53.27 -39.69
CA ASP A 237 -51.06 -51.85 -39.40
C ASP A 237 -50.75 -51.50 -37.92
N ARG A 238 -51.04 -52.42 -36.99
CA ARG A 238 -50.71 -52.28 -35.56
C ARG A 238 -49.22 -52.39 -35.29
N ASP A 239 -48.53 -53.34 -35.90
CA ASP A 239 -47.08 -53.51 -35.74
C ASP A 239 -46.33 -52.30 -36.32
N ASP A 240 -46.80 -51.76 -37.44
CA ASP A 240 -46.29 -50.54 -38.07
C ASP A 240 -46.51 -49.30 -37.17
N ALA A 241 -47.67 -49.20 -36.51
CA ALA A 241 -47.96 -48.15 -35.53
C ALA A 241 -47.09 -48.29 -34.26
N LEU A 242 -46.86 -49.52 -33.78
CA LEU A 242 -45.97 -49.80 -32.64
C LEU A 242 -44.50 -49.49 -32.96
N ALA A 243 -44.04 -49.77 -34.17
CA ALA A 243 -42.71 -49.40 -34.64
C ALA A 243 -42.53 -47.86 -34.62
N LYS A 244 -43.45 -47.12 -35.23
CA LYS A 244 -43.45 -45.65 -35.24
C LYS A 244 -43.52 -45.06 -33.82
N ALA A 245 -44.31 -45.65 -32.92
CA ALA A 245 -44.39 -45.23 -31.52
C ALA A 245 -43.05 -45.46 -30.77
N ARG A 246 -42.37 -46.59 -31.00
CA ARG A 246 -41.05 -46.89 -30.42
C ARG A 246 -39.98 -45.93 -30.94
N GLU A 247 -39.96 -45.63 -32.23
CA GLU A 247 -39.04 -44.65 -32.82
C GLU A 247 -39.27 -43.23 -32.26
N ALA A 248 -40.53 -42.81 -32.14
CA ALA A 248 -40.88 -41.51 -31.55
C ALA A 248 -40.45 -41.42 -30.08
N ALA A 249 -40.68 -42.47 -29.28
CA ALA A 249 -40.24 -42.55 -27.89
C ALA A 249 -38.70 -42.50 -27.77
N HIS A 250 -37.99 -43.26 -28.59
CA HIS A 250 -36.51 -43.26 -28.62
C HIS A 250 -35.97 -41.87 -29.02
N LYS A 251 -36.56 -41.22 -30.02
CA LYS A 251 -36.18 -39.86 -30.45
C LYS A 251 -36.42 -38.82 -29.36
N ALA A 252 -37.57 -38.87 -28.68
CA ALA A 252 -37.87 -37.97 -27.55
C ALA A 252 -36.90 -38.21 -26.38
N GLN A 253 -36.53 -39.45 -26.11
CA GLN A 253 -35.55 -39.78 -25.08
C GLN A 253 -34.14 -39.30 -25.44
N LEU A 254 -33.72 -39.40 -26.71
CA LEU A 254 -32.46 -38.83 -27.19
C LEU A 254 -32.43 -37.31 -27.02
N GLN A 255 -33.50 -36.61 -27.43
CA GLN A 255 -33.62 -35.15 -27.27
C GLN A 255 -33.59 -34.73 -25.79
N LYS A 256 -34.17 -35.53 -24.88
CA LYS A 256 -34.08 -35.30 -23.43
C LYS A 256 -32.64 -35.41 -22.94
N TYR A 257 -31.87 -36.39 -23.39
CA TYR A 257 -30.45 -36.52 -23.01
C TYR A 257 -29.59 -35.40 -23.59
N GLN A 258 -29.79 -35.05 -24.87
CA GLN A 258 -29.12 -33.91 -25.50
C GLN A 258 -29.39 -32.60 -24.76
N GLY A 259 -30.65 -32.32 -24.41
CA GLY A 259 -30.99 -31.15 -23.61
C GLY A 259 -30.32 -31.13 -22.23
N VAL A 260 -30.22 -32.29 -21.54
CA VAL A 260 -29.50 -32.40 -20.25
C VAL A 260 -28.00 -32.17 -20.44
N GLU A 261 -27.40 -32.70 -21.50
CA GLU A 261 -25.97 -32.54 -21.83
C GLU A 261 -25.63 -31.08 -22.20
N GLU A 262 -26.51 -30.40 -22.94
CA GLU A 262 -26.41 -28.96 -23.22
C GLU A 262 -26.52 -28.12 -21.93
N HIS A 263 -27.48 -28.42 -21.04
CA HIS A 263 -27.61 -27.72 -19.76
C HIS A 263 -26.42 -27.99 -18.83
N GLN A 264 -25.86 -29.21 -18.85
CA GLN A 264 -24.68 -29.57 -18.07
C GLN A 264 -23.42 -28.90 -18.62
N SER A 265 -23.31 -28.75 -19.95
CA SER A 265 -22.23 -28.01 -20.61
C SER A 265 -22.28 -26.53 -20.30
N LEU A 266 -23.47 -25.91 -20.40
CA LEU A 266 -23.68 -24.50 -20.01
C LEU A 266 -23.39 -24.27 -18.51
N LEU A 267 -23.76 -25.22 -17.65
CA LEU A 267 -23.42 -25.16 -16.22
C LEU A 267 -21.91 -25.22 -16.00
N MET A 268 -21.18 -26.11 -16.72
CA MET A 268 -19.72 -26.16 -16.69
C MET A 268 -19.09 -24.86 -17.19
N GLU A 269 -19.60 -24.28 -18.27
CA GLU A 269 -19.14 -22.99 -18.82
C GLU A 269 -19.32 -21.87 -17.79
N LYS A 270 -20.48 -21.78 -17.14
CA LYS A 270 -20.71 -20.79 -16.06
C LYS A 270 -19.91 -21.07 -14.79
N GLN A 271 -19.62 -22.33 -14.47
CA GLN A 271 -18.70 -22.69 -13.39
C GLN A 271 -17.26 -22.23 -13.70
N ALA A 272 -16.83 -22.36 -14.97
CA ALA A 272 -15.50 -21.96 -15.44
C ALA A 272 -15.37 -20.42 -15.52
N GLU A 273 -16.37 -19.71 -16.06
CA GLU A 273 -16.43 -18.24 -16.02
C GLU A 273 -16.35 -17.71 -14.59
N LEU A 274 -17.08 -18.31 -13.65
CA LEU A 274 -17.08 -17.91 -12.25
C LEU A 274 -15.73 -18.17 -11.58
N ALA A 275 -15.07 -19.30 -11.88
CA ALA A 275 -13.71 -19.58 -11.41
C ALA A 275 -12.68 -18.60 -12.00
N GLN A 276 -12.80 -18.24 -13.29
CA GLN A 276 -11.96 -17.24 -13.93
C GLN A 276 -12.14 -15.86 -13.28
N LEU A 277 -13.39 -15.39 -13.12
CA LEU A 277 -13.70 -14.11 -12.46
C LEU A 277 -13.21 -14.09 -11.00
N GLN A 278 -13.27 -15.22 -10.28
CA GLN A 278 -12.68 -15.34 -8.95
C GLN A 278 -11.15 -15.21 -8.99
N GLY A 279 -10.46 -15.82 -9.97
CA GLY A 279 -9.02 -15.66 -10.16
C GLY A 279 -8.61 -14.23 -10.53
N GLU A 280 -9.35 -13.59 -11.43
CA GLU A 280 -9.18 -12.18 -11.81
C GLU A 280 -9.41 -11.26 -10.60
N HIS A 281 -10.44 -11.50 -9.78
CA HIS A 281 -10.65 -10.77 -8.54
C HIS A 281 -9.47 -10.93 -7.57
N HIS A 282 -8.98 -12.15 -7.33
CA HIS A 282 -7.83 -12.37 -6.44
C HIS A 282 -6.56 -11.68 -6.94
N THR A 283 -6.27 -11.74 -8.24
CA THR A 283 -5.11 -11.02 -8.81
C THR A 283 -5.26 -9.51 -8.69
N LYS A 284 -6.46 -8.95 -8.88
CA LYS A 284 -6.76 -7.53 -8.67
C LYS A 284 -6.65 -7.09 -7.21
N VAL A 285 -7.05 -7.93 -6.25
CA VAL A 285 -6.83 -7.68 -4.82
C VAL A 285 -5.33 -7.67 -4.48
N LEU A 286 -4.55 -8.59 -5.01
CA LEU A 286 -3.09 -8.61 -4.83
C LEU A 286 -2.40 -7.41 -5.48
N GLU A 287 -2.86 -6.97 -6.65
CA GLU A 287 -2.40 -5.74 -7.31
C GLU A 287 -2.71 -4.50 -6.46
N ALA A 288 -3.94 -4.37 -5.95
CA ALA A 288 -4.33 -3.30 -5.04
C ALA A 288 -3.50 -3.28 -3.75
N GLN A 289 -3.22 -4.44 -3.14
CA GLN A 289 -2.35 -4.54 -1.97
C GLN A 289 -0.89 -4.14 -2.27
N LYS A 290 -0.36 -4.49 -3.46
CA LYS A 290 0.97 -4.05 -3.90
C LYS A 290 1.02 -2.53 -4.10
N LEU A 291 -0.03 -1.95 -4.70
CA LEU A 291 -0.15 -0.50 -4.87
C LEU A 291 -0.30 0.24 -3.54
N GLN A 292 -1.07 -0.30 -2.58
CA GLN A 292 -1.19 0.28 -1.24
C GLN A 292 0.18 0.32 -0.54
N ARG A 293 0.91 -0.80 -0.48
CA ARG A 293 2.27 -0.82 0.09
C ARG A 293 3.25 0.11 -0.61
N ALA A 294 3.05 0.40 -1.89
CA ALA A 294 3.85 1.39 -2.63
C ALA A 294 3.45 2.83 -2.27
N LEU A 295 2.16 3.10 -2.04
CA LEU A 295 1.64 4.36 -1.52
C LEU A 295 2.20 4.62 -0.11
N ASP A 296 2.06 3.67 0.82
CA ASP A 296 2.50 3.79 2.21
C ASP A 296 4.00 4.13 2.29
N ARG A 297 4.83 3.51 1.44
CA ARG A 297 6.26 3.83 1.30
C ARG A 297 6.50 5.25 0.80
N LYS A 298 5.69 5.74 -0.14
CA LYS A 298 5.80 7.11 -0.66
C LYS A 298 5.31 8.16 0.34
N GLU A 299 4.32 7.83 1.17
CA GLU A 299 3.90 8.65 2.29
C GLU A 299 5.00 8.74 3.35
N GLN A 300 5.69 7.63 3.67
CA GLN A 300 6.86 7.65 4.55
C GLN A 300 8.03 8.45 3.97
N GLU A 301 8.39 8.24 2.70
CA GLU A 301 9.44 9.04 2.02
C GLU A 301 9.13 10.54 2.06
N LEU A 302 7.86 10.94 1.89
CA LEU A 302 7.43 12.34 2.00
C LEU A 302 7.52 12.86 3.44
N ALA A 303 7.18 12.04 4.44
CA ALA A 303 7.32 12.40 5.85
C ALA A 303 8.80 12.61 6.25
N ASP A 304 9.69 11.71 5.82
CA ASP A 304 11.13 11.80 6.07
C ASP A 304 11.75 13.05 5.40
N LEU A 305 11.35 13.35 4.15
CA LEU A 305 11.77 14.56 3.44
C LEU A 305 11.23 15.83 4.09
N GLN A 306 9.99 15.81 4.59
CA GLN A 306 9.41 16.94 5.31
C GLN A 306 10.13 17.18 6.65
N GLN A 307 10.49 16.12 7.39
CA GLN A 307 11.30 16.23 8.61
C GLN A 307 12.70 16.80 8.32
N SER A 308 13.36 16.33 7.26
CA SER A 308 14.68 16.83 6.84
C SER A 308 14.62 18.31 6.42
N LYS A 309 13.56 18.70 5.72
CA LYS A 309 13.30 20.11 5.38
C LYS A 309 13.14 20.96 6.64
N ASP A 310 12.34 20.53 7.60
CA ASP A 310 12.09 21.30 8.84
C ASP A 310 13.35 21.43 9.71
N GLN A 311 14.22 20.40 9.72
CA GLN A 311 15.55 20.46 10.32
C GLN A 311 16.45 21.51 9.64
N LEU A 312 16.52 21.52 8.31
CA LEU A 312 17.30 22.50 7.54
C LEU A 312 16.77 23.93 7.69
N GLU A 313 15.46 24.12 7.82
CA GLU A 313 14.87 25.43 8.14
C GLU A 313 15.30 25.90 9.54
N MET A 314 15.31 25.02 10.54
CA MET A 314 15.80 25.34 11.90
C MET A 314 17.30 25.66 11.93
N GLU A 315 18.14 24.85 11.25
CA GLU A 315 19.58 25.12 11.12
C GLU A 315 19.85 26.48 10.42
N LEU A 316 19.05 26.82 9.41
CA LEU A 316 19.15 28.10 8.72
C LEU A 316 18.79 29.28 9.64
N GLU A 317 17.75 29.14 10.49
CA GLU A 317 17.41 30.14 11.49
C GLU A 317 18.52 30.31 12.54
N ASP A 318 19.09 29.21 13.04
CA ASP A 318 20.19 29.25 14.01
C ASP A 318 21.46 29.88 13.41
N MET A 319 21.81 29.55 12.17
CA MET A 319 22.92 30.19 11.45
C MET A 319 22.67 31.69 11.24
N GLN A 320 21.43 32.10 10.96
CA GLN A 320 21.07 33.54 10.94
C GLN A 320 21.17 34.20 12.31
N GLN A 321 20.82 33.50 13.40
CA GLN A 321 20.99 34.02 14.76
C GLN A 321 22.47 34.14 15.15
N GLN A 322 23.30 33.15 14.81
CA GLN A 322 24.75 33.20 15.03
C GLN A 322 25.39 34.35 14.24
N LYS A 323 25.00 34.54 12.97
CA LYS A 323 25.41 35.71 12.19
C LYS A 323 25.04 37.02 12.89
N LYS A 324 23.78 37.19 13.34
CA LYS A 324 23.33 38.37 14.08
C LYS A 324 24.11 38.61 15.40
N LYS A 325 24.59 37.55 16.06
CA LYS A 325 25.47 37.64 17.24
C LYS A 325 26.89 38.07 16.84
N GLY A 326 27.44 37.50 15.77
CA GLY A 326 28.74 37.86 15.20
C GLY A 326 28.80 39.31 14.71
N ASP A 327 27.79 39.77 13.98
CA ASP A 327 27.67 41.14 13.49
C ASP A 327 27.67 42.16 14.66
N LYS A 328 27.00 41.83 15.78
CA LYS A 328 27.05 42.64 17.01
C LYS A 328 28.46 42.68 17.61
N ALA A 329 29.10 41.52 17.77
CA ALA A 329 30.45 41.43 18.33
C ALA A 329 31.48 42.19 17.46
N LEU A 330 31.38 42.11 16.13
CA LEU A 330 32.20 42.88 15.20
C LEU A 330 31.97 44.39 15.34
N ASN A 331 30.72 44.83 15.47
CA ASN A 331 30.39 46.24 15.69
C ASN A 331 30.92 46.75 17.05
N ASP A 332 30.82 45.95 18.11
CA ASP A 332 31.36 46.29 19.43
C ASP A 332 32.89 46.36 19.41
N LEU A 333 33.56 45.44 18.72
CA LEU A 333 35.02 45.46 18.54
C LEU A 333 35.47 46.67 17.70
N ALA A 334 34.72 47.03 16.66
CA ALA A 334 34.97 48.23 15.85
C ALA A 334 34.81 49.52 16.68
N ASN A 335 33.82 49.57 17.59
CA ASN A 335 33.64 50.68 18.52
C ASN A 335 34.78 50.77 19.55
N GLN A 336 35.25 49.62 20.07
CA GLN A 336 36.43 49.57 20.96
C GLN A 336 37.71 50.04 20.24
N LEU A 337 37.95 49.56 19.01
CA LEU A 337 39.07 50.02 18.18
C LEU A 337 39.01 51.53 17.91
N LYS A 338 37.83 52.06 17.59
CA LYS A 338 37.63 53.50 17.39
C LYS A 338 37.96 54.29 18.65
N LYS A 339 37.53 53.81 19.83
CA LYS A 339 37.82 54.43 21.13
C LYS A 339 39.32 54.42 21.45
N VAL A 340 39.98 53.27 21.33
CA VAL A 340 41.43 53.14 21.55
C VAL A 340 42.22 54.02 20.58
N ASN A 341 41.77 54.15 19.32
CA ASN A 341 42.40 55.02 18.33
C ASN A 341 42.22 56.52 18.65
N SER A 342 41.07 56.94 19.21
CA SER A 342 40.94 58.32 19.75
C SER A 342 41.84 58.55 20.96
N GLU A 343 41.88 57.62 21.92
CA GLU A 343 42.74 57.71 23.10
C GLU A 343 44.24 57.72 22.74
N MET A 344 44.64 56.94 21.71
CA MET A 344 45.98 56.95 21.15
C MET A 344 46.32 58.32 20.56
N LYS A 345 45.46 58.89 19.71
CA LYS A 345 45.67 60.22 19.08
C LYS A 345 45.74 61.35 20.09
N GLU A 346 44.90 61.31 21.13
CA GLU A 346 44.96 62.28 22.24
C GLU A 346 46.31 62.17 22.98
N ARG A 347 46.81 60.94 23.18
CA ARG A 347 48.09 60.68 23.85
C ARG A 347 49.29 61.05 22.98
N GLU A 348 49.23 60.82 21.67
CA GLU A 348 50.22 61.27 20.68
C GLU A 348 50.29 62.81 20.68
N SER A 349 49.15 63.49 20.57
CA SER A 349 49.10 64.96 20.60
C SER A 349 49.61 65.54 21.93
N ALA A 350 49.30 64.90 23.06
CA ALA A 350 49.84 65.30 24.37
C ALA A 350 51.37 65.12 24.46
N LEU A 351 51.92 64.04 23.88
CA LEU A 351 53.37 63.81 23.80
C LEU A 351 54.04 64.83 22.87
N GLU A 352 53.48 65.11 21.70
CA GLU A 352 53.98 66.15 20.79
C GLU A 352 54.01 67.53 21.47
N GLN A 353 52.96 67.89 22.22
CA GLN A 353 52.92 69.13 23.01
C GLN A 353 54.03 69.17 24.08
N GLN A 354 54.24 68.07 24.82
CA GLN A 354 55.33 68.00 25.81
C GLN A 354 56.73 68.13 25.16
N TYR A 355 56.96 67.47 24.02
CA TYR A 355 58.23 67.62 23.28
C TYR A 355 58.44 69.05 22.78
N GLN A 356 57.39 69.68 22.26
CA GLN A 356 57.44 71.06 21.78
C GLN A 356 57.71 72.05 22.93
N GLU A 357 57.07 71.86 24.09
CA GLU A 357 57.31 72.71 25.27
C GLU A 357 58.73 72.53 25.82
N MET A 358 59.27 71.30 25.85
CA MET A 358 60.67 71.04 26.21
C MET A 358 61.65 71.68 25.21
N LEU A 359 61.33 71.67 23.91
CA LEU A 359 62.09 72.39 22.88
C LEU A 359 62.06 73.91 23.07
N GLU A 360 60.93 74.48 23.46
CA GLU A 360 60.84 75.90 23.80
C GLU A 360 61.61 76.24 25.09
N GLN A 361 61.49 75.43 26.14
CA GLN A 361 62.24 75.65 27.39
C GLN A 361 63.76 75.58 27.17
N THR A 362 64.24 74.64 26.36
CA THR A 362 65.67 74.54 26.02
C THR A 362 66.13 75.72 25.16
N LYS A 363 65.34 76.17 24.16
CA LYS A 363 65.62 77.41 23.41
C LYS A 363 65.67 78.65 24.31
N ARG A 364 64.72 78.81 25.26
CA ARG A 364 64.71 79.92 26.22
C ARG A 364 65.94 79.91 27.14
N LYS A 365 66.37 78.72 27.60
CA LYS A 365 67.62 78.54 28.38
C LYS A 365 68.86 78.86 27.57
N LEU A 366 68.95 78.35 26.34
CA LEU A 366 70.06 78.63 25.41
C LEU A 366 70.20 80.14 25.20
N HIS A 367 69.11 80.83 24.90
CA HIS A 367 69.11 82.28 24.70
C HIS A 367 69.53 83.06 25.97
N SER A 368 69.10 82.61 27.16
CA SER A 368 69.57 83.19 28.43
C SER A 368 71.07 83.00 28.65
N HIS A 369 71.62 81.85 28.24
CA HIS A 369 73.06 81.61 28.27
C HIS A 369 73.81 82.44 27.22
N GLU A 370 73.29 82.59 26.00
CA GLU A 370 73.86 83.47 24.97
C GLU A 370 73.99 84.93 25.46
N VAL A 371 72.93 85.49 26.05
CA VAL A 371 72.94 86.83 26.65
C VAL A 371 73.96 86.93 27.80
N THR A 372 74.10 85.87 28.60
CA THR A 372 75.08 85.81 29.69
C THR A 372 76.52 85.76 29.17
N ILE A 373 76.77 84.96 28.13
CA ILE A 373 78.07 84.85 27.45
C ILE A 373 78.44 86.19 26.83
N GLN A 374 77.54 86.84 26.09
CA GLN A 374 77.77 88.16 25.50
C GLN A 374 78.22 89.18 26.57
N ARG A 375 77.52 89.24 27.71
CA ARG A 375 77.89 90.12 28.84
C ARG A 375 79.28 89.79 29.41
N LEU A 376 79.62 88.50 29.55
CA LEU A 376 80.94 88.07 30.02
C LEU A 376 82.04 88.42 29.02
N THR A 377 81.81 88.26 27.71
CA THR A 377 82.76 88.63 26.65
C THR A 377 83.07 90.12 26.69
N THR A 378 82.06 90.99 26.85
CA THR A 378 82.29 92.44 27.03
C THR A 378 83.14 92.71 28.28
N THR A 379 82.79 92.08 29.41
CA THR A 379 83.51 92.25 30.69
C THR A 379 84.96 91.75 30.60
N LEU A 380 85.23 90.71 29.79
CA LEU A 380 86.57 90.18 29.56
C LEU A 380 87.42 91.14 28.73
N ALA A 381 86.86 91.71 27.66
CA ALA A 381 87.54 92.71 26.84
C ALA A 381 87.97 93.94 27.68
N ASP A 382 87.08 94.42 28.56
CA ASP A 382 87.39 95.51 29.51
C ASP A 382 88.56 95.14 30.46
N LYS A 383 88.73 93.85 30.78
CA LYS A 383 89.80 93.33 31.66
C LYS A 383 91.11 93.09 30.94
N GLU A 384 91.09 92.64 29.69
CA GLU A 384 92.27 92.50 28.84
C GLU A 384 92.92 93.86 28.57
N GLN A 385 92.10 94.90 28.34
CA GLN A 385 92.59 96.28 28.26
C GLN A 385 93.37 96.70 29.53
N GLN A 386 92.82 96.42 30.71
CA GLN A 386 93.48 96.73 31.99
C GLN A 386 94.82 95.97 32.17
N LEU A 387 94.90 94.70 31.75
CA LEU A 387 96.15 93.93 31.83
C LEU A 387 97.26 94.47 30.92
N GLN A 388 96.90 94.97 29.74
CA GLN A 388 97.86 95.58 28.82
C GLN A 388 98.49 96.85 29.41
N GLU A 389 97.73 97.62 30.20
CA GLU A 389 98.21 98.77 30.96
C GLU A 389 99.24 98.35 32.04
N TYR A 390 99.01 97.22 32.74
CA TYR A 390 99.95 96.68 33.73
C TYR A 390 101.26 96.14 33.12
N ILE A 391 101.19 95.40 32.01
CA ILE A 391 102.38 94.83 31.34
C ILE A 391 103.37 95.93 30.96
N ASN A 392 102.86 97.10 30.56
CA ASN A 392 103.71 98.24 30.20
C ASN A 392 104.57 98.74 31.37
N MET A 393 104.12 98.60 32.63
CA MET A 393 104.86 99.03 33.83
C MET A 393 105.91 98.02 34.30
N VAL A 394 105.72 96.72 34.07
CA VAL A 394 106.67 95.68 34.55
C VAL A 394 107.97 95.70 33.76
N ARG A 395 107.90 96.01 32.46
CA ARG A 395 109.06 96.14 31.54
C ARG A 395 110.10 97.17 32.01
N ASP A 396 109.70 98.16 32.82
CA ASP A 396 110.58 99.20 33.34
C ASP A 396 111.45 98.72 34.53
N LEU A 397 111.10 97.59 35.15
CA LEU A 397 111.75 97.07 36.37
C LEU A 397 112.89 96.07 36.14
N GLU A 398 113.01 95.46 34.95
CA GLU A 398 113.92 94.32 34.70
C GLU A 398 115.42 94.70 34.45
N GLN A 399 115.83 95.95 34.64
CA GLN A 399 117.16 96.45 34.20
C GLN A 399 118.33 96.29 35.19
N SER A 400 118.26 95.45 36.24
CA SER A 400 119.41 95.25 37.17
C SER A 400 119.66 93.79 37.59
N LYS A 401 120.94 93.41 37.84
CA LYS A 401 121.52 92.08 37.56
C LYS A 401 122.29 91.40 38.72
N SER A 402 122.02 90.09 38.93
CA SER A 402 122.95 88.91 39.01
C SER A 402 124.15 88.87 40.04
N PRO A 403 125.02 87.81 40.11
CA PRO A 403 124.78 86.37 40.46
C PRO A 403 125.89 85.68 41.32
N GLY A 404 125.80 84.35 41.56
CA GLY A 404 126.88 83.43 42.04
C GLY A 404 126.42 82.40 43.09
N SER A 405 127.02 81.22 43.36
CA SER A 405 128.22 80.54 42.83
C SER A 405 128.24 79.01 43.16
N ASN A 406 128.62 78.17 42.19
CA ASN A 406 129.30 76.85 42.24
C ASN A 406 129.02 75.70 43.26
N ASP A 407 128.19 75.81 44.29
CA ASP A 407 127.76 74.62 45.07
C ASP A 407 126.83 73.67 44.26
N GLY A 408 126.41 74.15 43.09
CA GLY A 408 125.52 73.49 42.14
C GLY A 408 126.01 72.18 41.52
N MET A 409 127.27 71.75 41.68
CA MET A 409 127.77 70.54 41.00
C MET A 409 127.65 69.25 41.85
N LEU A 410 127.85 69.37 43.16
CA LEU A 410 127.70 68.26 44.11
C LEU A 410 126.22 68.00 44.43
N THR A 411 125.44 69.07 44.51
CA THR A 411 123.97 69.00 44.46
C THR A 411 123.50 68.32 43.18
N LYS A 412 124.00 68.68 41.98
CA LYS A 412 123.65 67.97 40.72
C LYS A 412 123.92 66.47 40.74
N LEU A 413 125.00 65.98 41.35
CA LEU A 413 125.25 64.53 41.42
C LEU A 413 124.32 63.81 42.41
N ARG A 414 124.05 64.39 43.59
CA ARG A 414 123.05 63.86 44.53
C ARG A 414 121.64 63.92 43.96
N GLN A 415 121.33 65.00 43.25
CA GLN A 415 120.09 65.20 42.54
C GLN A 415 119.93 64.18 41.41
N ARG A 416 120.98 63.88 40.64
CA ARG A 416 120.95 62.83 39.60
C ARG A 416 120.76 61.43 40.15
N LEU A 417 121.27 61.14 41.36
CA LEU A 417 120.97 59.89 42.06
C LEU A 417 119.48 59.83 42.45
N LYS A 418 118.96 60.91 43.04
CA LYS A 418 117.55 61.05 43.42
C LYS A 418 116.60 61.03 42.22
N GLU A 419 117.02 61.59 41.08
CA GLU A 419 116.31 61.53 39.80
C GLU A 419 116.27 60.10 39.26
N ASN A 420 117.35 59.31 39.40
CA ASN A 420 117.34 57.89 39.06
C ASN A 420 116.45 57.05 40.00
N GLU A 421 116.45 57.34 41.31
CA GLU A 421 115.57 56.69 42.29
C GLU A 421 114.10 57.00 41.98
N SER A 422 113.75 58.27 41.78
CA SER A 422 112.39 58.71 41.42
C SER A 422 111.95 58.20 40.05
N ALA A 423 112.85 58.10 39.06
CA ALA A 423 112.53 57.51 37.76
C ALA A 423 112.34 55.98 37.85
N LEU A 424 112.99 55.30 38.80
CA LEU A 424 112.77 53.88 39.06
C LEU A 424 111.44 53.63 39.77
N GLU A 425 111.08 54.47 40.75
CA GLU A 425 109.76 54.46 41.40
C GLU A 425 108.65 54.70 40.37
N GLN A 426 108.74 55.78 39.57
CA GLN A 426 107.78 56.04 38.49
C GLN A 426 107.69 54.87 37.50
N ALA A 427 108.82 54.27 37.09
CA ALA A 427 108.82 53.11 36.19
C ALA A 427 108.32 51.80 36.84
N LEU A 428 108.15 51.75 38.16
CA LEU A 428 107.46 50.67 38.87
C LEU A 428 105.95 50.98 38.96
N ASP A 429 105.57 52.21 39.30
CA ASP A 429 104.17 52.64 39.38
C ASP A 429 103.49 52.61 38.00
N ASP A 430 104.19 53.01 36.94
CA ASP A 430 103.74 52.87 35.54
C ASP A 430 103.53 51.40 35.16
N LYS A 431 104.37 50.49 35.67
CA LYS A 431 104.23 49.04 35.45
C LYS A 431 103.07 48.45 36.23
N PHE A 432 102.86 48.86 37.48
CA PHE A 432 101.70 48.44 38.26
C PHE A 432 100.40 48.94 37.61
N SER A 433 100.35 50.20 37.20
CA SER A 433 99.21 50.78 36.46
C SER A 433 98.93 50.02 35.16
N ALA A 434 99.97 49.70 34.38
CA ALA A 434 99.83 48.91 33.16
C ALA A 434 99.40 47.45 33.42
N ILE A 435 99.77 46.86 34.56
CA ILE A 435 99.28 45.54 34.98
C ILE A 435 97.81 45.63 35.36
N GLU A 436 97.40 46.63 36.15
CA GLU A 436 95.99 46.84 36.53
C GLU A 436 95.10 47.11 35.30
N GLU A 437 95.55 47.91 34.32
CA GLU A 437 94.85 48.07 33.04
C GLU A 437 94.69 46.74 32.28
N LYS A 438 95.73 45.89 32.28
CA LYS A 438 95.69 44.57 31.64
C LYS A 438 94.81 43.57 32.39
N ASP A 439 94.80 43.60 33.72
CA ASP A 439 93.91 42.75 34.53
C ASP A 439 92.44 43.19 34.37
N ASN A 440 92.17 44.49 34.25
CA ASN A 440 90.84 45.02 33.91
C ASN A 440 90.41 44.60 32.48
N GLU A 441 91.30 44.68 31.49
CA GLU A 441 91.04 44.19 30.12
C GLU A 441 90.77 42.68 30.11
N ILE A 442 91.56 41.88 30.83
CA ILE A 442 91.34 40.44 31.01
C ILE A 442 89.98 40.16 31.66
N HIS A 443 89.61 40.91 32.70
CA HIS A 443 88.30 40.74 33.36
C HIS A 443 87.14 41.08 32.41
N GLN A 444 87.26 42.16 31.64
CA GLN A 444 86.24 42.55 30.67
C GLN A 444 86.12 41.54 29.51
N LEU A 445 87.24 40.98 29.04
CA LEU A 445 87.26 39.89 28.07
C LEU A 445 86.63 38.60 28.64
N GLN A 446 86.87 38.27 29.91
CA GLN A 446 86.22 37.12 30.58
C GLN A 446 84.70 37.30 30.70
N LEU A 447 84.21 38.52 30.96
CA LEU A 447 82.79 38.82 30.98
C LEU A 447 82.16 38.68 29.59
N LEU A 448 82.77 39.26 28.56
CA LEU A 448 82.33 39.14 27.16
C LEU A 448 82.34 37.69 26.68
N LEU A 449 83.36 36.92 27.06
CA LEU A 449 83.45 35.49 26.70
C LEU A 449 82.32 34.69 27.37
N ARG A 450 81.99 34.95 28.64
CA ARG A 450 80.82 34.36 29.32
C ARG A 450 79.48 34.77 28.71
N GLU A 451 79.37 35.97 28.16
CA GLU A 451 78.17 36.37 27.40
C GLU A 451 78.09 35.61 26.08
N LYS A 452 79.21 35.42 25.38
CA LYS A 452 79.25 34.61 24.15
C LYS A 452 79.02 33.12 24.39
N GLU A 453 79.47 32.56 25.50
CA GLU A 453 79.13 31.20 25.94
C GLU A 453 77.60 31.06 26.11
N ARG A 454 76.95 32.00 26.80
CA ARG A 454 75.48 31.99 26.96
C ARG A 454 74.73 32.21 25.64
N ASP A 455 75.25 33.04 24.73
CA ASP A 455 74.69 33.20 23.39
C ASP A 455 74.80 31.91 22.57
N LEU A 456 75.94 31.20 22.67
CA LEU A 456 76.15 29.90 22.02
C LEU A 456 75.24 28.82 22.62
N ASP A 457 75.08 28.77 23.95
CA ASP A 457 74.14 27.85 24.60
C ASP A 457 72.70 28.10 24.12
N ARG A 458 72.28 29.36 24.03
CA ARG A 458 70.96 29.73 23.47
C ARG A 458 70.83 29.30 22.00
N LEU A 459 71.86 29.52 21.18
CA LEU A 459 71.84 29.14 19.78
C LEU A 459 71.79 27.61 19.61
N ASN A 460 72.55 26.86 20.41
CA ASN A 460 72.53 25.40 20.43
C ASN A 460 71.16 24.85 20.83
N ASN A 461 70.52 25.41 21.88
CA ASN A 461 69.16 25.00 22.27
C ASN A 461 68.12 25.29 21.17
N LEU A 462 68.28 26.36 20.40
CA LEU A 462 67.43 26.64 19.23
C LEU A 462 67.73 25.68 18.07
N LEU A 463 68.99 25.31 17.85
CA LEU A 463 69.39 24.33 16.84
C LEU A 463 68.85 22.93 17.16
N THR A 464 68.95 22.46 18.42
CA THR A 464 68.39 21.17 18.83
C THR A 464 66.87 21.14 18.71
N HIS A 465 66.18 22.23 19.07
CA HIS A 465 64.73 22.32 18.89
C HIS A 465 64.31 22.32 17.40
N ASN A 466 65.09 22.99 16.54
CA ASN A 466 64.87 22.94 15.09
C ASN A 466 65.17 21.54 14.52
N GLU A 467 66.20 20.85 15.03
CA GLU A 467 66.54 19.47 14.66
C GLU A 467 65.43 18.49 15.07
N GLU A 468 64.90 18.58 16.30
CA GLU A 468 63.70 17.86 16.73
C GLU A 468 62.49 18.14 15.83
N THR A 469 62.28 19.42 15.46
CA THR A 469 61.19 19.83 14.57
C THR A 469 61.34 19.25 13.17
N ILE A 470 62.56 19.22 12.62
CA ILE A 470 62.88 18.58 11.34
C ILE A 470 62.66 17.06 11.43
N ASN A 471 63.13 16.40 12.51
CA ASN A 471 62.92 14.97 12.74
C ASN A 471 61.43 14.58 12.88
N ASN A 472 60.61 15.47 13.44
CA ASN A 472 59.15 15.32 13.48
C ASN A 472 58.54 15.45 12.08
N PHE A 473 59.00 16.41 11.26
CA PHE A 473 58.58 16.52 9.86
C PHE A 473 59.03 15.32 9.02
N ASP A 474 60.26 14.82 9.17
CA ASP A 474 60.74 13.61 8.49
C ASP A 474 59.97 12.35 8.89
N SER A 475 59.56 12.25 10.16
CA SER A 475 58.69 11.18 10.64
C SER A 475 57.29 11.27 10.03
N LEU A 476 56.72 12.48 9.98
CA LEU A 476 55.42 12.73 9.34
C LEU A 476 55.47 12.51 7.82
N ILE A 477 56.56 12.88 7.15
CA ILE A 477 56.77 12.61 5.72
C ILE A 477 56.82 11.10 5.49
N LYS A 478 57.56 10.33 6.30
CA LYS A 478 57.58 8.86 6.21
C LYS A 478 56.21 8.23 6.49
N GLU A 479 55.47 8.73 7.47
CA GLU A 479 54.10 8.30 7.73
C GLU A 479 53.20 8.58 6.51
N LYS A 480 53.31 9.77 5.91
CA LYS A 480 52.58 10.11 4.68
C LYS A 480 53.05 9.32 3.47
N ASP A 481 54.33 9.01 3.32
CA ASP A 481 54.87 8.13 2.27
C ASP A 481 54.43 6.67 2.46
N VAL A 482 54.12 6.22 3.69
CA VAL A 482 53.63 4.86 3.98
C VAL A 482 52.11 4.77 3.91
N GLU A 483 51.39 5.79 4.40
CA GLU A 483 49.98 6.04 4.10
C GLU A 483 49.88 5.94 2.59
N LEU A 484 50.44 6.95 1.89
CA LEU A 484 51.12 6.90 0.60
C LEU A 484 51.13 5.49 -0.02
N GLN A 485 52.21 4.74 0.21
CA GLN A 485 52.48 3.41 -0.32
C GLN A 485 51.30 2.45 -0.17
N HIS A 486 50.83 2.23 1.06
CA HIS A 486 49.70 1.33 1.29
C HIS A 486 48.51 1.76 0.46
N LEU A 487 48.33 3.08 0.42
CA LEU A 487 47.35 3.75 -0.35
C LEU A 487 47.34 3.17 -1.83
N ALA A 488 48.30 3.29 -2.77
CA ALA A 488 48.04 2.96 -4.22
C ALA A 488 47.61 1.51 -4.47
N ASN A 489 48.01 0.62 -3.58
CA ASN A 489 47.73 -0.79 -3.70
C ASN A 489 46.24 -1.08 -3.64
N THR A 490 45.43 -0.36 -2.85
CA THR A 490 43.97 -0.57 -2.87
C THR A 490 43.30 0.07 -4.08
N LEU A 491 43.72 1.24 -4.58
CA LEU A 491 43.26 1.71 -5.91
C LEU A 491 43.55 0.66 -7.00
N LYS A 492 44.75 0.07 -7.01
CA LYS A 492 45.12 -0.97 -7.97
C LYS A 492 44.31 -2.26 -7.80
N ASN A 493 43.90 -2.59 -6.58
CA ASN A 493 43.06 -3.75 -6.29
C ASN A 493 41.57 -3.50 -6.63
N LEU A 494 41.04 -2.31 -6.32
CA LEU A 494 39.70 -1.87 -6.71
C LEU A 494 39.57 -1.79 -8.24
N GLN A 495 40.60 -1.30 -8.94
CA GLN A 495 40.64 -1.27 -10.40
C GLN A 495 40.57 -2.69 -11.01
N ARG A 496 41.23 -3.68 -10.39
CA ARG A 496 41.13 -5.09 -10.82
C ARG A 496 39.75 -5.67 -10.53
N ALA A 497 39.24 -5.51 -9.31
CA ALA A 497 37.93 -6.01 -8.94
C ALA A 497 36.82 -5.41 -9.83
N LYS A 498 36.95 -4.13 -10.20
CA LYS A 498 36.10 -3.49 -11.20
C LYS A 498 36.21 -4.18 -12.57
N GLN A 499 37.42 -4.40 -13.08
CA GLN A 499 37.64 -5.10 -14.36
C GLN A 499 37.06 -6.52 -14.34
N ASP A 500 37.24 -7.27 -13.26
CA ASP A 500 36.71 -8.62 -13.09
C ASP A 500 35.17 -8.63 -13.15
N VAL A 501 34.51 -7.64 -12.53
CA VAL A 501 33.05 -7.45 -12.60
C VAL A 501 32.58 -7.04 -14.00
N GLU A 502 33.29 -6.12 -14.66
CA GLU A 502 32.99 -5.72 -16.05
C GLU A 502 33.14 -6.91 -17.02
N ASP A 503 34.19 -7.71 -16.88
CA ASP A 503 34.41 -8.92 -17.69
C ASP A 503 33.38 -10.02 -17.39
N ASN A 504 32.96 -10.18 -16.13
CA ASN A 504 31.87 -11.09 -15.75
C ASN A 504 30.54 -10.68 -16.38
N LEU A 505 30.19 -9.39 -16.33
CA LEU A 505 28.99 -8.85 -16.97
C LEU A 505 29.04 -9.03 -18.49
N ASN A 506 30.18 -8.73 -19.12
CA ASN A 506 30.39 -8.92 -20.55
C ASN A 506 30.26 -10.40 -20.98
N ARG A 507 30.69 -11.36 -20.14
CA ARG A 507 30.48 -12.80 -20.40
C ARG A 507 28.99 -13.17 -20.27
N SER A 508 28.31 -12.74 -19.22
CA SER A 508 26.86 -12.99 -19.05
C SER A 508 26.01 -12.36 -20.16
N LEU A 509 26.37 -11.17 -20.67
CA LEU A 509 25.70 -10.56 -21.82
C LEU A 509 25.87 -11.41 -23.08
N ARG A 510 27.07 -11.89 -23.39
CA ARG A 510 27.32 -12.80 -24.53
C ARG A 510 26.56 -14.12 -24.41
N GLU A 511 26.44 -14.67 -23.20
CA GLU A 511 25.64 -15.88 -22.95
C GLU A 511 24.15 -15.62 -23.21
N LYS A 512 23.61 -14.47 -22.75
CA LYS A 512 22.24 -14.05 -23.05
C LYS A 512 22.02 -13.84 -24.55
N ASP A 513 22.94 -13.17 -25.24
CA ASP A 513 22.88 -12.96 -26.68
C ASP A 513 22.94 -14.31 -27.45
N ALA A 514 23.76 -15.26 -27.00
CA ALA A 514 23.81 -16.60 -27.57
C ALA A 514 22.50 -17.39 -27.35
N ILE A 515 21.88 -17.28 -26.17
CA ILE A 515 20.56 -17.87 -25.89
C ILE A 515 19.47 -17.21 -26.76
N ILE A 516 19.47 -15.88 -26.87
CA ILE A 516 18.54 -15.13 -27.73
C ILE A 516 18.69 -15.58 -29.19
N HIS A 517 19.92 -15.68 -29.69
CA HIS A 517 20.21 -16.15 -31.04
C HIS A 517 19.78 -17.62 -31.24
N GLN A 518 20.01 -18.49 -30.26
CA GLN A 518 19.54 -19.89 -30.32
C GLN A 518 18.01 -20.00 -30.32
N LEU A 519 17.33 -19.18 -29.51
CA LEU A 519 15.86 -19.10 -29.51
C LEU A 519 15.33 -18.52 -30.82
N GLN A 520 15.98 -17.51 -31.40
CA GLN A 520 15.64 -16.97 -32.71
C GLN A 520 15.80 -18.02 -33.81
N LEU A 521 16.91 -18.77 -33.85
CA LEU A 521 17.11 -19.88 -34.78
C LEU A 521 16.09 -21.02 -34.58
N SER A 522 15.77 -21.36 -33.33
CA SER A 522 14.78 -22.40 -32.99
C SER A 522 13.35 -21.97 -33.37
N LEU A 523 13.02 -20.69 -33.22
CA LEU A 523 11.77 -20.09 -33.70
C LEU A 523 11.72 -20.00 -35.23
N GLU A 524 12.79 -19.60 -35.90
CA GLU A 524 12.88 -19.56 -37.37
C GLU A 524 12.80 -20.99 -37.95
N GLY A 525 13.43 -21.96 -37.30
CA GLY A 525 13.31 -23.39 -37.59
C GLY A 525 11.86 -23.87 -37.45
N LYS A 526 11.23 -23.68 -36.30
CA LYS A 526 9.80 -23.97 -36.08
C LYS A 526 8.89 -23.29 -37.10
N THR A 527 9.21 -22.05 -37.48
CA THR A 527 8.43 -21.30 -38.47
C THR A 527 8.58 -21.94 -39.85
N LYS A 528 9.79 -22.33 -40.26
CA LYS A 528 10.02 -23.08 -41.51
C LYS A 528 9.40 -24.47 -41.48
N ASP A 529 9.48 -25.20 -40.36
CA ASP A 529 8.83 -26.49 -40.17
C ASP A 529 7.30 -26.35 -40.27
N MET A 530 6.74 -25.28 -39.69
CA MET A 530 5.31 -24.94 -39.77
C MET A 530 4.90 -24.49 -41.16
N GLU A 531 5.73 -23.72 -41.87
CA GLU A 531 5.52 -23.33 -43.27
C GLU A 531 5.64 -24.53 -44.21
N GLU A 532 6.55 -25.47 -43.95
CA GLU A 532 6.71 -26.70 -44.71
C GLU A 532 5.59 -27.71 -44.39
N MET A 533 5.17 -27.85 -43.14
CA MET A 533 3.95 -28.59 -42.78
C MET A 533 2.72 -27.95 -43.40
N ALA A 534 2.58 -26.62 -43.34
CA ALA A 534 1.49 -25.91 -44.01
C ALA A 534 1.55 -26.12 -45.52
N LYS A 535 2.72 -26.09 -46.15
CA LYS A 535 2.92 -26.36 -47.59
C LYS A 535 2.67 -27.82 -47.95
N ASN A 536 3.04 -28.78 -47.09
CA ASN A 536 2.82 -30.21 -47.33
C ASN A 536 1.34 -30.59 -47.11
N VAL A 537 0.68 -30.01 -46.10
CA VAL A 537 -0.77 -30.06 -45.93
C VAL A 537 -1.47 -29.34 -47.09
N LEU A 538 -0.96 -28.19 -47.55
CA LEU A 538 -1.47 -27.48 -48.72
C LEU A 538 -1.24 -28.27 -50.01
N ASN A 539 -0.17 -29.06 -50.14
CA ASN A 539 0.07 -29.92 -51.31
C ASN A 539 -0.81 -31.18 -51.30
N HIS A 540 -0.96 -31.85 -50.14
CA HIS A 540 -1.88 -32.99 -49.97
C HIS A 540 -3.34 -32.54 -50.16
N SER A 541 -3.69 -31.38 -49.59
CA SER A 541 -4.99 -30.75 -49.83
C SER A 541 -5.08 -30.03 -51.18
N GLN A 542 -4.01 -29.73 -51.92
CA GLN A 542 -4.12 -29.28 -53.31
C GLN A 542 -4.45 -30.45 -54.23
N SER A 543 -3.93 -31.65 -53.99
CA SER A 543 -4.36 -32.81 -54.79
C SER A 543 -5.83 -33.19 -54.50
N HIS A 544 -6.29 -33.12 -53.26
CA HIS A 544 -7.64 -33.54 -52.90
C HIS A 544 -8.68 -32.39 -52.93
N ALA A 545 -8.21 -31.15 -52.76
CA ALA A 545 -8.99 -29.92 -52.86
C ALA A 545 -8.56 -29.00 -54.01
N GLN A 546 -7.91 -29.50 -55.07
CA GLN A 546 -8.20 -28.98 -56.40
C GLN A 546 -9.56 -29.53 -56.85
N ASP A 547 -9.79 -30.84 -56.77
CA ASP A 547 -11.11 -31.41 -57.03
C ASP A 547 -12.18 -30.89 -56.04
N LEU A 548 -11.88 -30.92 -54.73
CA LEU A 548 -12.81 -30.42 -53.72
C LEU A 548 -12.90 -28.88 -53.70
N ALA A 549 -11.90 -28.07 -54.03
CA ALA A 549 -12.05 -26.61 -54.15
C ALA A 549 -12.44 -26.12 -55.55
N GLU A 550 -12.52 -26.98 -56.57
CA GLU A 550 -13.27 -26.69 -57.79
C GLU A 550 -14.78 -26.89 -57.52
N GLN A 551 -15.17 -27.99 -56.86
CA GLN A 551 -16.56 -28.17 -56.38
C GLN A 551 -16.95 -27.15 -55.30
N MET A 552 -16.13 -26.98 -54.27
CA MET A 552 -16.37 -25.97 -53.24
C MET A 552 -16.17 -24.58 -53.82
N GLY A 553 -15.28 -24.32 -54.77
CA GLY A 553 -15.17 -23.02 -55.45
C GLY A 553 -16.40 -22.68 -56.29
N GLN A 554 -17.06 -23.67 -56.91
CA GLN A 554 -18.35 -23.48 -57.56
C GLN A 554 -19.47 -23.23 -56.53
N ARG A 555 -19.54 -24.02 -55.44
CA ARG A 555 -20.49 -23.79 -54.34
C ARG A 555 -20.27 -22.46 -53.64
N LEU A 556 -19.01 -22.06 -53.44
CA LEU A 556 -18.59 -20.88 -52.72
C LEU A 556 -18.83 -19.64 -53.60
N LYS A 557 -18.63 -19.72 -54.92
CA LYS A 557 -19.15 -18.70 -55.87
C LYS A 557 -20.67 -18.57 -55.86
N VAL A 558 -21.42 -19.68 -55.72
CA VAL A 558 -22.89 -19.62 -55.59
C VAL A 558 -23.29 -19.02 -54.25
N THR A 559 -22.63 -19.38 -53.14
CA THR A 559 -22.91 -18.76 -51.84
C THR A 559 -22.41 -17.32 -51.75
N GLU A 560 -21.32 -16.95 -52.42
CA GLU A 560 -20.84 -15.56 -52.56
C GLU A 560 -21.82 -14.76 -53.41
N ALA A 561 -22.37 -15.32 -54.49
CA ALA A 561 -23.41 -14.66 -55.26
C ALA A 561 -24.69 -14.46 -54.42
N MET A 562 -25.14 -15.49 -53.69
CA MET A 562 -26.29 -15.41 -52.78
C MET A 562 -26.03 -14.47 -51.58
N LEU A 563 -24.82 -14.44 -51.03
CA LEU A 563 -24.44 -13.55 -49.93
C LEU A 563 -24.27 -12.12 -50.45
N ALA A 564 -23.70 -11.90 -51.64
CA ALA A 564 -23.64 -10.58 -52.27
C ALA A 564 -25.04 -10.08 -52.68
N GLU A 565 -25.96 -10.98 -53.05
CA GLU A 565 -27.37 -10.64 -53.30
C GLU A 565 -28.13 -10.37 -51.99
N ALA A 566 -27.87 -11.12 -50.92
CA ALA A 566 -28.42 -10.88 -49.59
C ALA A 566 -27.84 -9.60 -48.94
N VAL A 567 -26.55 -9.30 -49.17
CA VAL A 567 -25.91 -8.03 -48.79
C VAL A 567 -26.52 -6.90 -49.60
N LYS A 568 -26.69 -7.02 -50.92
CA LYS A 568 -27.41 -6.01 -51.73
C LYS A 568 -28.87 -5.85 -51.33
N ALA A 569 -29.55 -6.92 -50.91
CA ALA A 569 -30.90 -6.82 -50.38
C ALA A 569 -30.93 -6.14 -49.01
N ARG A 570 -29.90 -6.35 -48.17
CA ARG A 570 -29.71 -5.67 -46.88
C ARG A 570 -29.30 -4.20 -47.06
N GLU A 571 -28.46 -3.88 -48.04
CA GLU A 571 -28.10 -2.53 -48.45
C GLU A 571 -29.36 -1.78 -48.90
N ARG A 572 -30.15 -2.32 -49.84
CA ARG A 572 -31.45 -1.74 -50.20
C ARG A 572 -32.39 -1.57 -49.01
N LEU A 573 -32.45 -2.54 -48.09
CA LEU A 573 -33.24 -2.40 -46.86
C LEU A 573 -32.68 -1.33 -45.92
N ILE A 574 -31.37 -1.10 -45.90
CA ILE A 574 -30.75 0.00 -45.15
C ILE A 574 -31.08 1.32 -45.84
N ASP A 575 -30.95 1.43 -47.16
CA ASP A 575 -31.31 2.62 -47.95
C ASP A 575 -32.81 2.97 -47.78
N ASP A 576 -33.70 1.97 -47.83
CA ASP A 576 -35.14 2.15 -47.61
C ASP A 576 -35.45 2.58 -46.17
N ASN A 577 -34.76 2.02 -45.17
CA ASN A 577 -34.91 2.43 -43.77
C ASN A 577 -34.29 3.80 -43.50
N GLU A 578 -33.16 4.14 -44.12
CA GLU A 578 -32.52 5.45 -44.05
C GLU A 578 -33.43 6.51 -44.67
N SER A 579 -33.97 6.26 -45.86
CA SER A 579 -34.98 7.11 -46.50
C SER A 579 -36.26 7.26 -45.66
N ALA A 580 -36.72 6.18 -45.01
CA ALA A 580 -37.86 6.25 -44.09
C ALA A 580 -37.54 7.06 -42.82
N VAL A 581 -36.33 6.93 -42.26
CA VAL A 581 -35.85 7.72 -41.12
C VAL A 581 -35.67 9.19 -41.51
N GLU A 582 -35.09 9.49 -42.68
CA GLU A 582 -35.01 10.85 -43.24
C GLU A 582 -36.40 11.46 -43.43
N GLY A 583 -37.36 10.69 -43.95
CA GLY A 583 -38.75 11.13 -44.09
C GLY A 583 -39.44 11.40 -42.74
N LEU A 584 -39.16 10.59 -41.72
CA LEU A 584 -39.62 10.83 -40.35
C LEU A 584 -38.94 12.05 -39.73
N LEU A 585 -37.63 12.24 -39.91
CA LEU A 585 -36.88 13.40 -39.46
C LEU A 585 -37.34 14.70 -40.15
N ALA A 586 -37.62 14.66 -41.45
CA ALA A 586 -38.22 15.76 -42.18
C ALA A 586 -39.64 16.09 -41.66
N THR A 587 -40.42 15.06 -41.31
CA THR A 587 -41.75 15.23 -40.69
C THR A 587 -41.66 15.80 -39.27
N ILE A 588 -40.68 15.38 -38.48
CA ILE A 588 -40.40 15.92 -37.15
C ILE A 588 -39.96 17.39 -37.27
N ASN A 589 -38.97 17.69 -38.12
CA ASN A 589 -38.52 19.06 -38.38
C ASN A 589 -39.66 19.97 -38.86
N SER A 590 -40.57 19.47 -39.71
CA SER A 590 -41.75 20.22 -40.14
C SER A 590 -42.73 20.47 -38.98
N LYS A 591 -42.93 19.49 -38.08
CA LYS A 591 -43.76 19.67 -36.87
C LYS A 591 -43.10 20.62 -35.87
N ASP A 592 -41.80 20.52 -35.66
CA ASP A 592 -41.06 21.41 -34.76
C ASP A 592 -41.02 22.84 -35.29
N GLN A 593 -40.91 23.03 -36.60
CA GLN A 593 -41.05 24.34 -37.24
C GLN A 593 -42.47 24.90 -37.05
N LEU A 594 -43.53 24.11 -37.23
CA LEU A 594 -44.91 24.53 -36.95
C LEU A 594 -45.16 24.82 -35.46
N LEU A 595 -44.57 24.04 -34.55
CA LEU A 595 -44.62 24.30 -33.11
C LEU A 595 -43.90 25.61 -32.78
N LYS A 596 -42.73 25.86 -33.36
CA LYS A 596 -41.98 27.10 -33.21
C LYS A 596 -42.76 28.30 -33.75
N GLU A 597 -43.33 28.21 -34.95
CA GLU A 597 -44.20 29.25 -35.52
C GLU A 597 -45.43 29.50 -34.65
N SER A 598 -46.04 28.46 -34.08
CA SER A 598 -47.16 28.60 -33.14
C SER A 598 -46.74 29.28 -31.83
N ALA A 599 -45.54 28.96 -31.31
CA ALA A 599 -44.98 29.58 -30.11
C ALA A 599 -44.58 31.04 -30.36
N GLU A 600 -44.00 31.36 -31.51
CA GLU A 600 -43.74 32.73 -31.95
C GLU A 600 -45.04 33.53 -32.13
N HIS A 601 -46.09 32.92 -32.69
CA HIS A 601 -47.42 33.51 -32.75
C HIS A 601 -48.02 33.77 -31.36
N PHE A 602 -47.94 32.81 -30.42
CA PHE A 602 -48.39 33.02 -29.04
C PHE A 602 -47.57 34.10 -28.31
N ASN A 603 -46.25 34.14 -28.49
CA ASN A 603 -45.40 35.19 -27.93
C ASN A 603 -45.74 36.56 -28.52
N ARG A 604 -46.06 36.64 -29.81
CA ARG A 604 -46.53 37.85 -30.47
C ARG A 604 -47.88 38.31 -29.90
N MET A 605 -48.85 37.41 -29.79
CA MET A 605 -50.14 37.66 -29.15
C MET A 605 -49.99 38.11 -27.70
N LEU A 606 -49.08 37.50 -26.92
CA LEU A 606 -48.77 37.91 -25.55
C LEU A 606 -48.12 39.30 -25.50
N SER A 607 -47.24 39.63 -26.45
CA SER A 607 -46.65 40.96 -26.59
C SER A 607 -47.70 42.02 -26.94
N GLU A 608 -48.60 41.71 -27.87
CA GLU A 608 -49.72 42.58 -28.26
C GLU A 608 -50.68 42.79 -27.09
N ARG A 609 -51.06 41.74 -26.35
CA ARG A 609 -51.85 41.88 -25.10
C ARG A 609 -51.10 42.63 -23.99
N ALA A 610 -49.79 42.47 -23.86
CA ALA A 610 -48.99 43.24 -22.91
C ALA A 610 -48.93 44.73 -23.28
N GLN A 611 -48.81 45.04 -24.57
CA GLN A 611 -48.90 46.41 -25.11
C GLN A 611 -50.30 47.00 -24.91
N GLU A 612 -51.38 46.27 -25.19
CA GLU A 612 -52.75 46.70 -24.88
C GLU A 612 -52.93 46.98 -23.38
N ILE A 613 -52.43 46.10 -22.49
CA ILE A 613 -52.48 46.32 -21.03
C ILE A 613 -51.66 47.56 -20.65
N GLN A 614 -50.52 47.82 -21.29
CA GLN A 614 -49.71 49.01 -21.06
C GLN A 614 -50.41 50.28 -21.55
N GLU A 615 -51.05 50.25 -22.72
CA GLU A 615 -51.83 51.36 -23.29
C GLU A 615 -53.07 51.63 -22.41
N LEU A 616 -53.77 50.60 -21.94
CA LEU A 616 -54.89 50.74 -21.00
C LEU A 616 -54.44 51.26 -19.63
N ARG A 617 -53.29 50.84 -19.12
CA ARG A 617 -52.69 51.39 -17.88
C ARG A 617 -52.31 52.87 -18.06
N LYS A 618 -51.79 53.24 -19.22
CA LYS A 618 -51.48 54.63 -19.58
C LYS A 618 -52.76 55.47 -19.70
N GLN A 619 -53.79 54.98 -20.41
CA GLN A 619 -55.10 55.63 -20.49
C GLN A 619 -55.75 55.77 -19.10
N LEU A 620 -55.61 54.76 -18.23
CA LEU A 620 -56.08 54.85 -16.84
C LEU A 620 -55.30 55.92 -16.05
N ALA A 621 -53.98 55.98 -16.20
CA ALA A 621 -53.15 57.00 -15.56
C ALA A 621 -53.45 58.42 -16.09
N ASP A 622 -53.67 58.58 -17.40
CA ASP A 622 -54.08 59.82 -18.04
C ASP A 622 -55.48 60.24 -17.53
N LYS A 623 -56.42 59.30 -17.41
CA LYS A 623 -57.76 59.56 -16.83
C LYS A 623 -57.72 59.85 -15.34
N GLN A 624 -56.84 59.21 -14.58
CA GLN A 624 -56.57 59.57 -13.18
C GLN A 624 -55.94 60.96 -13.06
N GLN A 625 -55.08 61.35 -14.00
CA GLN A 625 -54.51 62.70 -14.02
C GLN A 625 -55.55 63.76 -14.45
N GLU A 626 -56.45 63.44 -15.40
CA GLU A 626 -57.59 64.28 -15.75
C GLU A 626 -58.57 64.42 -14.58
N LEU A 627 -58.88 63.33 -13.87
CA LEU A 627 -59.67 63.35 -12.64
C LEU A 627 -58.99 64.20 -11.57
N ALA A 628 -57.70 64.01 -11.29
CA ALA A 628 -56.97 64.83 -10.32
C ALA A 628 -56.90 66.32 -10.74
N LYS A 629 -56.86 66.63 -12.05
CA LYS A 629 -56.98 68.01 -12.57
C LYS A 629 -58.40 68.55 -12.40
N ALA A 630 -59.43 67.73 -12.59
CA ALA A 630 -60.84 68.10 -12.41
C ALA A 630 -61.18 68.28 -10.92
N GLU A 631 -60.68 67.40 -10.04
CA GLU A 631 -60.74 67.53 -8.58
C GLU A 631 -60.02 68.79 -8.11
N ARG A 632 -58.82 69.09 -8.63
CA ARG A 632 -58.11 70.35 -8.32
C ARG A 632 -58.89 71.58 -8.77
N LYS A 633 -59.48 71.56 -9.97
CA LYS A 633 -60.37 72.64 -10.46
C LYS A 633 -61.63 72.74 -9.63
N SER A 634 -62.26 71.63 -9.26
CA SER A 634 -63.41 71.62 -8.37
C SER A 634 -63.03 72.14 -6.99
N SER A 635 -61.86 71.78 -6.47
CA SER A 635 -61.38 72.28 -5.18
C SER A 635 -61.07 73.77 -5.24
N SER A 636 -60.49 74.28 -6.35
CA SER A 636 -60.24 75.71 -6.52
C SER A 636 -61.54 76.47 -6.71
N THR A 637 -62.52 75.97 -7.47
CA THR A 637 -63.83 76.61 -7.59
C THR A 637 -64.62 76.54 -6.27
N THR A 638 -64.51 75.47 -5.48
CA THR A 638 -65.06 75.48 -4.12
C THR A 638 -64.33 76.46 -3.24
N GLN A 639 -63.00 76.58 -3.34
CA GLN A 639 -62.20 77.55 -2.57
C GLN A 639 -62.50 78.99 -2.98
N GLU A 640 -62.70 79.27 -4.27
CA GLU A 640 -63.21 80.54 -4.80
C GLU A 640 -64.62 80.80 -4.26
N SER A 641 -65.53 79.82 -4.23
CA SER A 641 -66.85 80.00 -3.60
C SER A 641 -66.77 80.19 -2.07
N TYR A 642 -65.78 79.60 -1.40
CA TYR A 642 -65.51 79.84 0.02
C TYR A 642 -64.90 81.22 0.26
N LEU A 643 -64.08 81.73 -0.67
CA LEU A 643 -63.54 83.09 -0.65
C LEU A 643 -64.64 84.11 -0.96
N GLU A 644 -65.48 83.90 -1.98
CA GLU A 644 -66.61 84.76 -2.32
C GLU A 644 -67.66 84.76 -1.20
N THR A 645 -67.96 83.61 -0.58
CA THR A 645 -68.80 83.58 0.63
C THR A 645 -68.11 84.16 1.87
N ALA A 646 -66.77 84.12 1.95
CA ALA A 646 -66.02 84.83 2.99
C ALA A 646 -66.01 86.35 2.75
N GLU A 647 -65.92 86.82 1.51
CA GLU A 647 -66.02 88.23 1.11
C GLU A 647 -67.43 88.77 1.36
N LEU A 648 -68.46 88.00 1.04
CA LEU A 648 -69.85 88.30 1.43
C LEU A 648 -70.02 88.31 2.95
N ARG A 649 -69.31 87.45 3.70
CA ARG A 649 -69.26 87.48 5.18
C ARG A 649 -68.47 88.67 5.72
N THR A 650 -67.36 89.10 5.11
CA THR A 650 -66.64 90.30 5.53
C THR A 650 -67.43 91.56 5.20
N LEU A 651 -68.14 91.60 4.07
CA LEU A 651 -69.10 92.67 3.77
C LEU A 651 -70.30 92.68 4.73
N LEU A 652 -70.75 91.51 5.21
CA LEU A 652 -71.68 91.42 6.33
C LEU A 652 -71.06 91.96 7.62
N VAL A 653 -69.86 91.53 8.01
CA VAL A 653 -69.14 92.01 9.21
C VAL A 653 -68.77 93.49 9.12
N GLU A 654 -68.54 94.05 7.94
CA GLU A 654 -68.35 95.50 7.73
C GLU A 654 -69.67 96.26 7.90
N LYS A 655 -70.80 95.68 7.45
CA LYS A 655 -72.14 96.23 7.71
C LYS A 655 -72.53 96.11 9.18
N ASP A 656 -72.24 94.98 9.83
CA ASP A 656 -72.43 94.77 11.27
C ASP A 656 -71.51 95.68 12.08
N GLY A 657 -70.25 95.86 11.67
CA GLY A 657 -69.31 96.81 12.28
C GLY A 657 -69.69 98.28 12.04
N LEU A 658 -70.46 98.58 11.00
CA LEU A 658 -71.13 99.88 10.80
C LEU A 658 -72.32 100.04 11.76
N ILE A 659 -73.08 98.97 12.00
CA ILE A 659 -74.15 98.92 13.02
C ILE A 659 -73.55 99.08 14.43
N ASP A 660 -72.45 98.40 14.76
CA ASP A 660 -71.76 98.50 16.04
C ASP A 660 -71.15 99.90 16.27
N LYS A 661 -70.57 100.53 15.25
CA LYS A 661 -70.10 101.92 15.35
C LYS A 661 -71.23 102.92 15.61
N LEU A 662 -72.45 102.62 15.14
CA LEU A 662 -73.65 103.40 15.48
C LEU A 662 -74.12 103.12 16.92
N LEU A 663 -73.97 101.89 17.43
CA LEU A 663 -74.29 101.51 18.81
C LEU A 663 -73.27 102.04 19.85
N GLN A 664 -71.96 101.89 19.60
CA GLN A 664 -70.89 102.29 20.53
C GLN A 664 -70.82 103.82 20.70
N ARG A 665 -71.13 104.60 19.65
CA ARG A 665 -71.35 106.05 19.78
C ARG A 665 -72.54 106.41 20.68
N GLY A 666 -73.49 105.50 20.84
CA GLY A 666 -74.52 105.58 21.89
C GLY A 666 -73.90 105.42 23.28
N GLN A 667 -73.11 104.35 23.48
CA GLN A 667 -72.57 103.95 24.79
C GLN A 667 -71.42 104.83 25.33
N GLU A 668 -70.50 105.32 24.51
CA GLU A 668 -69.35 106.12 24.99
C GLU A 668 -69.79 107.47 25.56
N ARG A 669 -70.86 108.02 24.99
CA ARG A 669 -71.58 109.19 25.49
C ARG A 669 -72.21 108.93 26.86
N ASP A 670 -72.50 107.68 27.22
CA ASP A 670 -72.98 107.29 28.55
C ASP A 670 -71.81 107.03 29.53
N LYS A 671 -70.62 106.59 29.06
CA LYS A 671 -69.39 106.51 29.89
C LYS A 671 -68.82 107.87 30.30
N PHE A 672 -69.15 108.93 29.58
CA PHE A 672 -68.98 110.33 29.98
C PHE A 672 -69.57 110.66 31.36
N LEU A 673 -70.39 109.77 31.95
CA LEU A 673 -70.99 109.92 33.29
C LEU A 673 -70.20 109.21 34.41
N ALA A 674 -69.22 108.34 34.10
CA ALA A 674 -68.47 107.56 35.10
C ALA A 674 -67.16 108.23 35.56
N GLU A 675 -66.73 109.29 34.87
CA GLU A 675 -65.41 109.93 34.92
C GLU A 675 -64.99 110.52 36.30
N ILE A 676 -65.92 110.67 37.26
CA ILE A 676 -65.79 111.67 38.34
C ILE A 676 -65.82 111.12 39.77
N SER A 677 -66.34 109.91 40.03
CA SER A 677 -66.47 109.40 41.41
C SER A 677 -65.19 108.71 41.89
N GLN A 678 -64.43 109.31 42.82
CA GLN A 678 -64.69 109.32 44.27
C GLN A 678 -64.50 107.90 44.86
N LYS A 679 -63.35 107.63 45.49
CA LYS A 679 -62.97 107.93 46.90
C LYS A 679 -63.62 106.96 47.89
N ALA A 680 -62.83 106.54 48.89
CA ALA A 680 -62.98 105.33 49.71
C ALA A 680 -62.54 104.07 48.93
N ASP A 681 -61.37 103.49 49.21
CA ASP A 681 -60.96 102.68 50.39
C ASP A 681 -61.45 101.22 50.19
N GLY A 682 -60.74 100.16 50.58
CA GLY A 682 -59.77 100.02 51.66
C GLY A 682 -60.32 98.96 52.62
N ASP A 683 -59.68 97.79 52.70
CA ASP A 683 -59.92 96.72 53.68
C ASP A 683 -61.37 96.30 53.98
N HIS A 684 -62.02 95.73 52.96
CA HIS A 684 -62.96 94.58 53.09
C HIS A 684 -62.48 93.40 52.20
N VAL A 685 -61.15 93.27 52.01
CA VAL A 685 -60.47 92.38 51.04
C VAL A 685 -60.84 90.90 51.19
N LEU A 686 -61.48 90.52 52.30
CA LEU A 686 -61.88 89.16 52.66
C LEU A 686 -63.28 88.72 52.19
N GLU A 687 -64.20 89.61 51.81
CA GLU A 687 -65.64 89.26 51.91
C GLU A 687 -66.37 88.87 50.61
N LEU A 688 -65.92 89.28 49.42
CA LEU A 688 -66.70 89.12 48.18
C LEU A 688 -65.90 88.54 47.01
N ARG A 689 -65.20 87.44 47.27
CA ARG A 689 -65.07 86.34 46.30
C ARG A 689 -65.14 84.94 46.91
N GLN A 690 -65.82 84.83 48.06
CA GLN A 690 -66.71 83.70 48.40
C GLN A 690 -67.90 83.69 47.41
N THR A 691 -67.56 83.67 46.11
CA THR A 691 -68.43 84.11 45.01
C THR A 691 -68.00 83.46 43.68
N ILE A 692 -67.63 82.17 43.70
CA ILE A 692 -68.27 81.25 42.73
C ILE A 692 -69.72 81.09 43.19
N GLN A 693 -70.45 82.17 42.96
CA GLN A 693 -71.85 82.44 43.29
C GLN A 693 -72.38 83.53 42.35
N ILE A 694 -71.47 84.34 41.77
CA ILE A 694 -71.72 85.24 40.64
C ILE A 694 -70.49 85.21 39.71
N MET A 695 -70.21 84.03 39.14
CA MET A 695 -69.80 83.83 37.73
C MET A 695 -69.43 82.33 37.45
N GLN A 696 -70.21 81.28 37.72
CA GLN A 696 -71.68 81.07 37.88
C GLN A 696 -72.52 82.30 38.24
N GLU A 697 -73.06 83.07 37.30
CA GLU A 697 -73.16 82.89 35.84
C GLU A 697 -71.78 82.87 35.12
N LYS A 698 -71.15 81.74 34.78
CA LYS A 698 -71.66 80.63 33.97
C LYS A 698 -72.56 81.20 32.90
N LEU A 699 -72.04 81.23 31.69
CA LEU A 699 -72.64 81.93 30.57
C LEU A 699 -72.41 83.45 30.78
N ASP A 700 -71.68 84.14 29.90
CA ASP A 700 -71.52 83.80 28.50
C ASP A 700 -70.22 84.25 27.84
N GLU A 701 -70.11 83.78 26.61
CA GLU A 701 -69.24 84.28 25.57
C GLU A 701 -67.76 83.88 25.62
N ARG A 702 -67.54 82.78 24.88
CA ARG A 702 -66.78 82.86 23.62
C ARG A 702 -65.28 82.82 23.79
N GLU A 703 -64.81 81.65 24.22
CA GLU A 703 -63.43 81.20 24.07
C GLU A 703 -62.94 81.35 22.61
N GLU A 704 -62.10 82.34 22.35
CA GLU A 704 -61.13 82.30 21.27
C GLU A 704 -59.74 82.72 21.79
N LEU A 705 -58.73 81.92 21.40
CA LEU A 705 -57.35 82.31 21.11
C LEU A 705 -56.57 83.14 22.16
N SER A 706 -55.55 82.53 22.79
CA SER A 706 -54.14 82.94 22.65
C SER A 706 -53.17 82.22 23.62
N ARG A 707 -51.99 81.85 23.09
CA ARG A 707 -50.65 81.73 23.73
C ARG A 707 -50.46 81.27 25.20
N ARG A 708 -49.58 80.26 25.28
CA ARG A 708 -48.34 80.15 26.10
C ARG A 708 -48.36 79.47 27.49
N ASN A 709 -47.32 78.62 27.61
CA ASN A 709 -46.40 78.41 28.74
C ASN A 709 -46.70 77.37 29.83
N THR A 710 -45.57 76.82 30.32
CA THR A 710 -45.31 76.20 31.64
C THR A 710 -46.02 74.87 31.91
N GLU A 711 -45.28 73.78 32.15
CA GLU A 711 -44.60 73.42 33.42
C GLU A 711 -45.62 73.17 34.54
N ASP A 712 -45.50 72.16 35.39
CA ASP A 712 -44.69 70.92 35.41
C ASP A 712 -45.32 70.04 36.52
N ASN A 713 -44.82 68.81 36.73
CA ASN A 713 -44.65 68.13 38.03
C ASN A 713 -45.49 68.56 39.28
N GLN A 714 -46.04 67.65 40.10
CA GLN A 714 -45.37 66.95 41.23
C GLN A 714 -46.51 66.51 42.19
N GLU A 715 -46.41 65.64 43.20
CA GLU A 715 -45.39 64.75 43.76
C GLU A 715 -46.17 63.74 44.64
N ASN A 716 -45.63 62.54 44.91
CA ASN A 716 -45.20 62.26 46.28
C ASN A 716 -44.39 60.98 46.43
N ILE A 717 -43.33 61.13 47.19
CA ILE A 717 -42.25 60.18 47.44
C ILE A 717 -42.56 59.45 48.76
N PRO A 718 -42.19 58.17 48.89
CA PRO A 718 -41.38 57.83 50.08
C PRO A 718 -40.07 57.11 49.72
N VAL A 719 -38.96 57.74 50.10
CA VAL A 719 -37.62 57.13 50.10
C VAL A 719 -37.54 56.08 51.21
N SER A 720 -37.56 54.81 50.82
CA SER A 720 -36.99 53.69 51.60
C SER A 720 -36.68 52.49 50.70
N LYS A 721 -37.49 52.28 49.65
CA LYS A 721 -37.25 51.23 48.65
C LYS A 721 -36.03 51.52 47.76
N LYS A 722 -35.72 52.77 47.40
CA LYS A 722 -34.60 53.09 46.49
C LYS A 722 -33.24 52.66 47.04
N THR A 723 -32.92 52.94 48.30
CA THR A 723 -31.62 52.55 48.90
C THR A 723 -31.50 51.03 49.04
N VAL A 724 -32.57 50.34 49.43
CA VAL A 724 -32.60 48.86 49.49
C VAL A 724 -32.52 48.23 48.10
N VAL A 725 -33.14 48.83 47.08
CA VAL A 725 -33.05 48.36 45.68
C VAL A 725 -31.66 48.64 45.09
N VAL A 726 -31.03 49.78 45.41
CA VAL A 726 -29.64 50.07 45.02
C VAL A 726 -28.69 49.07 45.69
N LEU A 727 -28.77 48.88 47.02
CA LEU A 727 -27.93 47.90 47.72
C LEU A 727 -28.19 46.46 47.26
N LYS A 728 -29.44 46.07 46.95
CA LYS A 728 -29.73 44.76 46.35
C LYS A 728 -29.19 44.64 44.92
N LYS A 729 -29.24 45.71 44.13
CA LYS A 729 -28.69 45.74 42.75
C LYS A 729 -27.17 45.71 42.76
N GLU A 730 -26.53 46.43 43.68
CA GLU A 730 -25.09 46.38 43.90
C GLU A 730 -24.65 45.02 44.44
N LEU A 731 -25.38 44.43 45.39
CA LEU A 731 -25.11 43.08 45.88
C LEU A 731 -25.24 42.04 44.75
N ALA A 732 -26.32 42.10 43.96
CA ALA A 732 -26.49 41.24 42.79
C ALA A 732 -25.37 41.43 41.75
N GLN A 733 -25.00 42.69 41.44
CA GLN A 733 -23.88 42.99 40.54
C GLN A 733 -22.53 42.51 41.09
N LYS A 734 -22.30 42.59 42.40
CA LYS A 734 -21.09 42.04 43.04
C LYS A 734 -21.08 40.51 43.05
N THR A 735 -22.23 39.86 43.28
CA THR A 735 -22.37 38.40 43.18
C THR A 735 -22.18 37.90 41.73
N GLU A 736 -22.75 38.59 40.74
CA GLU A 736 -22.52 38.29 39.32
C GLU A 736 -21.08 38.56 38.90
N ALA A 737 -20.44 39.61 39.41
CA ALA A 737 -19.03 39.90 39.16
C ALA A 737 -18.13 38.83 39.78
N LEU A 738 -18.44 38.38 41.00
CA LEU A 738 -17.75 37.27 41.66
C LEU A 738 -17.92 35.96 40.89
N ASN A 739 -19.13 35.60 40.47
CA ASN A 739 -19.38 34.41 39.65
C ASN A 739 -18.69 34.50 38.28
N ARG A 740 -18.63 35.68 37.66
CA ARG A 740 -17.85 35.93 36.42
C ARG A 740 -16.35 35.92 36.63
N ALA A 741 -15.85 36.20 37.84
CA ALA A 741 -14.45 36.04 38.20
C ALA A 741 -14.11 34.56 38.46
N LEU A 742 -14.94 33.85 39.23
CA LEU A 742 -14.79 32.42 39.54
C LEU A 742 -14.89 31.56 38.27
N LYS A 743 -15.78 31.91 37.33
CA LYS A 743 -15.85 31.23 36.03
C LYS A 743 -14.57 31.44 35.22
N ARG A 744 -14.03 32.67 35.19
CA ARG A 744 -12.72 32.95 34.56
C ARG A 744 -11.57 32.24 35.25
N GLU A 745 -11.61 32.12 36.58
CA GLU A 745 -10.59 31.38 37.33
C GLU A 745 -10.61 29.89 36.95
N ASN A 746 -11.80 29.29 36.78
CA ASN A 746 -11.93 27.92 36.30
C ASN A 746 -11.55 27.75 34.82
N GLU A 747 -11.93 28.69 33.95
CA GLU A 747 -11.48 28.74 32.55
C GLU A 747 -9.95 28.86 32.46
N LEU A 748 -9.33 29.68 33.31
CA LEU A 748 -7.86 29.81 33.41
C LEU A 748 -7.22 28.53 33.97
N LYS A 749 -7.79 27.88 34.99
CA LYS A 749 -7.29 26.60 35.50
C LYS A 749 -7.34 25.48 34.45
N ILE A 750 -8.39 25.43 33.63
CA ILE A 750 -8.48 24.49 32.51
C ILE A 750 -7.37 24.82 31.50
N SER A 751 -7.26 26.08 31.05
CA SER A 751 -6.20 26.47 30.11
C SER A 751 -4.77 26.23 30.64
N LEU A 752 -4.58 26.30 31.96
CA LEU A 752 -3.30 26.03 32.61
C LEU A 752 -3.00 24.52 32.66
N ALA A 753 -4.02 23.68 32.87
CA ALA A 753 -3.89 22.23 32.76
C ALA A 753 -3.62 21.80 31.30
N ASP A 754 -4.29 22.41 30.33
CA ASP A 754 -4.05 22.18 28.90
C ASP A 754 -2.62 22.59 28.51
N LEU A 755 -2.14 23.74 28.99
CA LEU A 755 -0.75 24.19 28.81
C LEU A 755 0.27 23.27 29.52
N GLN A 756 -0.06 22.74 30.70
CA GLN A 756 0.79 21.75 31.38
C GLN A 756 0.86 20.44 30.60
N SER A 757 -0.26 19.96 30.05
CA SER A 757 -0.30 18.79 29.17
C SER A 757 0.54 19.02 27.91
N LEU A 758 0.37 20.18 27.25
CA LEU A 758 1.15 20.54 26.06
C LEU A 758 2.65 20.65 26.37
N LEU A 759 3.02 21.21 27.53
CA LEU A 759 4.42 21.27 27.97
C LEU A 759 5.00 19.88 28.27
N SER A 760 4.24 18.98 28.88
CA SER A 760 4.67 17.59 29.09
C SER A 760 4.83 16.83 27.77
N GLU A 761 3.93 17.05 26.81
CA GLU A 761 4.05 16.45 25.47
C GLU A 761 5.23 17.03 24.68
N LEU A 762 5.44 18.35 24.73
CA LEU A 762 6.61 19.00 24.12
C LEU A 762 7.92 18.56 24.79
N GLN A 763 7.94 18.39 26.11
CA GLN A 763 9.08 17.87 26.84
C GLN A 763 9.38 16.43 26.40
N GLY A 764 8.38 15.53 26.40
CA GLY A 764 8.55 14.15 25.92
C GLY A 764 8.96 14.06 24.45
N ARG A 765 8.46 14.94 23.57
CA ARG A 765 8.94 15.07 22.19
C ARG A 765 10.38 15.56 22.13
N SER A 766 10.80 16.51 22.98
CA SER A 766 12.19 16.98 23.03
C SER A 766 13.15 15.93 23.60
N GLU A 767 12.72 15.13 24.56
CA GLU A 767 13.47 13.99 25.12
C GLU A 767 13.59 12.85 24.09
N GLY A 768 12.52 12.56 23.35
CA GLY A 768 12.54 11.63 22.21
C GLY A 768 13.41 12.12 21.05
N GLN A 769 13.40 13.43 20.76
CA GLN A 769 14.31 14.05 19.79
C GLN A 769 15.77 14.00 20.28
N ALA A 770 16.04 14.23 21.56
CA ALA A 770 17.37 14.09 22.14
C ALA A 770 17.87 12.63 22.06
N ALA A 771 17.04 11.66 22.41
CA ALA A 771 17.37 10.23 22.27
C ALA A 771 17.59 9.83 20.80
N ASN A 772 16.84 10.41 19.85
CA ASN A 772 17.06 10.20 18.42
C ASN A 772 18.36 10.89 17.94
N ILE A 773 18.69 12.09 18.43
CA ILE A 773 19.97 12.77 18.17
C ILE A 773 21.12 11.97 18.76
N ASP A 774 21.00 11.40 19.96
CA ASP A 774 22.01 10.54 20.57
C ASP A 774 22.18 9.22 19.79
N SER A 775 21.09 8.62 19.33
CA SER A 775 21.10 7.43 18.46
C SER A 775 21.70 7.72 17.08
N LEU A 776 21.36 8.85 16.47
CA LEU A 776 21.95 9.34 15.22
C LEU A 776 23.41 9.75 15.42
N THR A 777 23.79 10.27 16.58
CA THR A 777 25.18 10.60 16.94
C THR A 777 25.98 9.34 17.22
N ALA A 778 25.41 8.31 17.83
CA ALA A 778 26.01 6.99 17.97
C ALA A 778 26.13 6.28 16.61
N THR A 779 25.13 6.43 15.74
CA THR A 779 25.15 5.93 14.35
C THR A 779 26.14 6.71 13.50
N LEU A 780 26.28 8.02 13.70
CA LEU A 780 27.29 8.86 13.05
C LEU A 780 28.68 8.51 13.58
N LYS A 781 28.88 8.32 14.89
CA LYS A 781 30.13 7.78 15.45
C LYS A 781 30.45 6.39 14.93
N THR A 782 29.46 5.49 14.80
CA THR A 782 29.65 4.17 14.20
C THR A 782 29.95 4.28 12.71
N LYS A 783 29.31 5.22 12.00
CA LYS A 783 29.62 5.54 10.60
C LYS A 783 30.96 6.23 10.47
N ASP A 784 31.42 7.02 11.43
CA ASP A 784 32.72 7.69 11.49
C ASP A 784 33.80 6.70 11.92
N GLU A 785 33.49 5.69 12.72
CA GLU A 785 34.36 4.54 13.00
C GLU A 785 34.42 3.62 11.77
N ILE A 786 33.32 3.40 11.06
CA ILE A 786 33.31 2.70 9.77
C ILE A 786 34.00 3.54 8.71
N ILE A 787 33.85 4.87 8.69
CA ILE A 787 34.51 5.80 7.78
C ILE A 787 35.96 6.00 8.20
N ASN A 788 36.34 5.83 9.47
CA ASN A 788 37.73 5.81 9.91
C ASN A 788 38.36 4.44 9.74
N VAL A 789 37.61 3.34 9.74
CA VAL A 789 38.07 2.00 9.34
C VAL A 789 38.07 1.86 7.82
N LEU A 790 37.22 2.60 7.11
CA LEU A 790 37.24 2.73 5.66
C LEU A 790 38.28 3.76 5.23
N HIS A 791 38.53 4.86 5.94
CA HIS A 791 39.68 5.76 5.76
C HIS A 791 40.94 5.17 6.37
N GLN A 792 40.87 4.13 7.19
CA GLN A 792 42.04 3.32 7.50
C GLN A 792 42.22 2.31 6.39
N ARG A 793 41.20 1.65 5.83
CA ARG A 793 41.31 0.77 4.63
C ARG A 793 41.55 1.51 3.30
N LEU A 794 41.21 2.80 3.22
CA LEU A 794 41.36 3.72 2.07
C LEU A 794 42.48 4.74 2.31
N GLY A 795 42.86 5.00 3.56
CA GLY A 795 44.19 5.48 4.00
C GLY A 795 45.22 4.34 4.06
N GLN A 796 44.74 3.14 3.75
CA GLN A 796 45.44 2.02 3.19
C GLN A 796 45.05 1.88 1.69
N GLY A 797 44.50 2.93 1.02
CA GLY A 797 44.00 2.87 -0.39
C GLY A 797 44.22 3.84 -1.62
N SER A 798 45.04 4.93 -1.69
CA SER A 798 45.64 5.64 -2.90
C SER A 798 47.00 6.50 -2.81
N ASP A 799 48.27 5.99 -2.68
CA ASP A 799 49.48 6.29 -3.52
C ASP A 799 50.91 5.71 -3.16
N SER A 800 51.22 4.40 -3.25
CA SER A 800 52.33 3.92 -4.11
C SER A 800 52.66 2.42 -4.05
N ARG A 801 53.01 1.93 -5.23
CA ARG A 801 53.82 0.74 -5.41
C ARG A 801 54.91 1.10 -6.39
N THR A 802 56.16 0.99 -5.95
CA THR A 802 57.31 0.47 -6.72
C THR A 802 58.38 0.05 -5.71
N ASP A 803 58.70 -1.23 -5.53
CA ASP A 803 59.47 -2.11 -6.44
C ASP A 803 60.91 -1.58 -6.67
N SER A 804 62.00 -2.36 -6.55
CA SER A 804 62.21 -3.74 -6.10
C SER A 804 63.73 -4.07 -6.02
N THR A 805 64.14 -5.11 -5.27
CA THR A 805 65.25 -6.10 -5.52
C THR A 805 65.59 -6.78 -4.18
N GLN A 806 65.26 -8.07 -3.98
CA GLN A 806 66.08 -9.25 -4.36
C GLN A 806 67.39 -9.29 -3.53
N ASP A 807 67.57 -10.19 -2.55
CA ASP A 807 67.50 -11.65 -2.73
C ASP A 807 67.26 -12.50 -1.45
N HIS A 808 67.05 -13.79 -1.72
CA HIS A 808 66.74 -14.99 -0.95
C HIS A 808 67.40 -15.36 0.42
N LEU A 809 66.63 -16.17 1.16
CA LEU A 809 66.97 -17.39 1.95
C LEU A 809 67.36 -17.33 3.46
N ILE A 810 66.50 -18.02 4.25
CA ILE A 810 66.74 -18.75 5.53
C ILE A 810 67.13 -17.88 6.75
N GLY A 811 66.48 -17.93 7.92
CA GLY A 811 65.33 -18.72 8.39
C GLY A 811 65.58 -19.37 9.75
N SER A 812 64.93 -18.90 10.83
CA SER A 812 64.64 -19.68 12.06
C SER A 812 63.84 -18.88 13.11
N ASN A 813 62.64 -19.37 13.43
CA ASN A 813 61.85 -19.30 14.67
C ASN A 813 62.31 -18.38 15.84
N MET A 814 61.44 -17.44 16.26
CA MET A 814 60.63 -17.58 17.50
C MET A 814 59.64 -16.42 17.74
N ASP A 815 58.48 -16.77 18.31
CA ASP A 815 57.35 -15.98 18.82
C ASP A 815 57.40 -14.43 18.91
N ARG A 816 56.43 -13.79 18.25
CA ARG A 816 55.52 -12.81 18.90
C ARG A 816 54.21 -12.59 18.14
N SER A 817 53.10 -12.60 18.88
CA SER A 817 51.74 -12.74 18.35
C SER A 817 51.10 -11.44 17.83
N LEU A 818 50.33 -11.54 16.75
CA LEU A 818 49.36 -10.55 16.27
C LEU A 818 47.94 -10.97 16.69
N PRO A 819 47.11 -10.09 17.28
CA PRO A 819 45.66 -10.28 17.35
C PRO A 819 44.98 -9.66 16.12
N ALA A 820 44.13 -10.42 15.45
CA ALA A 820 43.35 -9.96 14.30
C ALA A 820 41.92 -9.54 14.68
N LEU A 821 41.35 -8.72 13.80
CA LEU A 821 39.98 -8.15 13.80
C LEU A 821 38.85 -9.14 14.12
N PRO A 822 37.75 -8.70 14.76
CA PRO A 822 36.49 -9.44 14.77
C PRO A 822 35.72 -9.20 13.46
N GLN A 823 35.20 -10.25 12.84
CA GLN A 823 34.30 -10.15 11.69
C GLN A 823 33.20 -11.20 11.76
N ARG A 824 31.95 -10.71 11.72
CA ARG A 824 30.65 -11.40 11.48
C ARG A 824 30.64 -12.94 11.58
N GLU A 825 29.97 -13.46 12.60
CA GLU A 825 29.40 -14.80 12.52
C GLU A 825 28.33 -14.86 11.42
N ILE A 826 28.55 -15.74 10.45
CA ILE A 826 27.47 -16.49 9.80
C ILE A 826 27.52 -17.88 10.41
N THR A 827 26.36 -18.44 10.74
CA THR A 827 26.19 -19.77 11.32
C THR A 827 26.75 -20.88 10.44
N MET A 828 27.92 -21.42 10.81
CA MET A 828 28.35 -22.78 10.42
C MET A 828 29.05 -23.47 11.60
N ILE A 829 28.25 -24.23 12.35
CA ILE A 829 28.57 -25.50 13.03
C ILE A 829 30.00 -25.63 13.64
N GLY A 830 30.09 -25.39 14.95
CA GLY A 830 30.89 -26.19 15.89
C GLY A 830 32.42 -26.08 15.83
N GLY A 831 32.99 -25.23 16.69
CA GLY A 831 34.43 -25.26 17.00
C GLY A 831 34.85 -24.25 18.07
N ASP A 832 34.63 -22.96 17.80
CA ASP A 832 35.47 -21.90 18.40
C ASP A 832 34.87 -21.25 19.67
N SER A 833 33.66 -21.63 20.05
CA SER A 833 32.88 -20.98 21.13
C SER A 833 33.51 -21.07 22.52
N GLN A 834 34.44 -22.02 22.76
CA GLN A 834 35.08 -22.19 24.07
C GLN A 834 36.25 -21.22 24.32
N GLN A 835 36.98 -20.79 23.28
CA GLN A 835 38.14 -19.89 23.45
C GLN A 835 37.75 -18.42 23.60
N SER A 836 36.73 -17.96 22.87
CA SER A 836 36.21 -16.59 23.01
C SER A 836 35.63 -16.35 24.42
N ALA A 837 34.85 -17.32 24.93
CA ALA A 837 34.30 -17.28 26.29
C ALA A 837 35.41 -17.22 27.36
N LEU A 838 36.45 -18.07 27.27
CA LEU A 838 37.59 -18.05 28.20
C LEU A 838 38.36 -16.73 28.18
N GLN A 839 38.51 -16.10 27.01
CA GLN A 839 39.20 -14.81 26.90
C GLN A 839 38.36 -13.68 27.51
N GLN A 840 37.05 -13.68 27.29
CA GLN A 840 36.12 -12.74 27.93
C GLN A 840 36.08 -12.92 29.44
N GLU A 841 36.06 -14.16 29.94
CA GLU A 841 36.17 -14.43 31.38
C GLU A 841 37.51 -13.99 31.95
N HIS A 842 38.63 -14.21 31.26
CA HIS A 842 39.94 -13.72 31.72
C HIS A 842 40.03 -12.19 31.79
N ASP A 843 39.46 -11.46 30.83
CA ASP A 843 39.43 -9.99 30.86
C ASP A 843 38.43 -9.45 31.90
N ALA A 844 37.31 -10.15 32.12
CA ALA A 844 36.43 -9.87 33.25
C ALA A 844 37.14 -10.12 34.59
N LEU A 845 37.88 -11.22 34.72
CA LEU A 845 38.67 -11.56 35.91
C LEU A 845 39.78 -10.53 36.18
N HIS A 846 40.48 -10.05 35.14
CA HIS A 846 41.50 -8.99 35.28
C HIS A 846 40.93 -7.59 35.55
N LYS A 847 39.67 -7.32 35.19
CA LYS A 847 38.94 -6.11 35.62
C LYS A 847 38.47 -6.26 37.07
N ALA A 848 37.89 -7.40 37.43
CA ALA A 848 37.48 -7.73 38.79
C ALA A 848 38.67 -7.66 39.76
N LEU A 849 39.81 -8.30 39.44
CA LEU A 849 41.02 -8.28 40.26
C LEU A 849 41.61 -6.87 40.43
N ARG A 850 41.51 -5.99 39.43
CA ARG A 850 41.92 -4.58 39.56
C ARG A 850 40.96 -3.77 40.43
N ALA A 851 39.65 -4.01 40.31
CA ALA A 851 38.65 -3.41 41.21
C ALA A 851 38.86 -3.92 42.65
N GLU A 852 39.16 -5.20 42.83
CA GLU A 852 39.48 -5.80 44.12
C GLU A 852 40.75 -5.20 44.72
N GLN A 853 41.84 -5.06 43.95
CA GLN A 853 43.07 -4.39 44.38
C GLN A 853 42.84 -2.91 44.74
N GLN A 854 41.97 -2.20 44.00
CA GLN A 854 41.58 -0.84 44.34
C GLN A 854 40.76 -0.79 45.64
N LEU A 855 39.80 -1.70 45.84
CA LEU A 855 39.03 -1.85 47.06
C LEU A 855 39.93 -2.23 48.25
N TYR A 856 40.87 -3.17 48.12
CA TYR A 856 41.88 -3.46 49.14
C TYR A 856 42.75 -2.24 49.43
N SER A 857 43.14 -1.45 48.42
CA SER A 857 43.92 -0.21 48.64
C SER A 857 43.12 0.90 49.36
N SER A 858 41.80 0.94 49.15
CA SER A 858 40.87 1.84 49.83
C SER A 858 40.58 1.35 51.26
N LEU A 859 40.42 0.05 51.44
CA LEU A 859 40.24 -0.60 52.73
C LEU A 859 41.48 -0.43 53.62
N VAL A 860 42.69 -0.62 53.08
CA VAL A 860 43.96 -0.35 53.78
C VAL A 860 44.13 1.14 54.13
N ARG A 861 43.47 2.05 53.42
CA ARG A 861 43.43 3.49 53.72
C ARG A 861 42.45 3.80 54.85
N THR A 862 41.22 3.29 54.77
CA THR A 862 40.19 3.46 55.82
C THR A 862 40.53 2.71 57.11
N VAL A 863 41.36 1.66 57.07
CA VAL A 863 41.94 0.99 58.26
C VAL A 863 42.87 1.92 59.07
N LYS A 864 43.36 3.04 58.51
CA LYS A 864 44.25 3.99 59.19
C LYS A 864 43.55 5.20 59.83
N GLU A 865 42.23 5.31 59.70
CA GLU A 865 41.46 6.45 60.23
C GLU A 865 40.63 6.06 61.48
N PRO A 866 40.40 6.99 62.43
CA PRO A 866 39.82 6.66 63.73
C PRO A 866 38.36 6.16 63.67
N ASP A 867 38.02 5.26 64.59
CA ASP A 867 36.97 4.24 64.42
C ASP A 867 35.54 4.74 64.14
N GLY A 868 35.21 6.00 64.44
CA GLY A 868 33.87 6.55 64.23
C GLY A 868 33.50 6.78 62.75
N GLN A 869 34.42 7.30 61.94
CA GLN A 869 34.17 7.56 60.51
C GLN A 869 34.32 6.29 59.67
N ARG A 870 35.25 5.42 60.07
CA ARG A 870 35.51 4.12 59.46
C ARG A 870 34.27 3.22 59.44
N LEU A 871 33.49 3.18 60.54
CA LEU A 871 32.27 2.39 60.64
C LEU A 871 31.18 2.88 59.66
N HIS A 872 31.03 4.20 59.52
CA HIS A 872 30.05 4.78 58.58
C HIS A 872 30.45 4.57 57.11
N ALA A 873 31.74 4.73 56.78
CA ALA A 873 32.25 4.44 55.44
C ALA A 873 32.03 2.96 55.06
N LEU A 874 32.37 2.02 55.96
CA LEU A 874 32.13 0.59 55.73
C LEU A 874 30.64 0.24 55.62
N GLN A 875 29.75 0.95 56.33
CA GLN A 875 28.30 0.77 56.20
C GLN A 875 27.79 1.23 54.81
N LEU A 876 28.31 2.34 54.30
CA LEU A 876 27.96 2.86 52.97
C LEU A 876 28.48 1.95 51.85
N GLU A 877 29.74 1.51 51.93
CA GLU A 877 30.33 0.53 51.00
C GLU A 877 29.56 -0.80 51.02
N LEU A 878 29.19 -1.32 52.21
CA LEU A 878 28.36 -2.51 52.32
C LEU A 878 26.98 -2.33 51.67
N THR A 879 26.37 -1.16 51.83
CA THR A 879 25.07 -0.85 51.21
C THR A 879 25.18 -0.75 49.68
N ALA A 880 26.26 -0.14 49.17
CA ALA A 880 26.55 -0.07 47.75
C ALA A 880 26.80 -1.46 47.14
N VAL A 881 27.57 -2.32 47.83
CA VAL A 881 27.80 -3.72 47.44
C VAL A 881 26.49 -4.53 47.49
N GLN A 882 25.61 -4.30 48.46
CA GLN A 882 24.29 -4.93 48.50
C GLN A 882 23.38 -4.52 47.34
N LEU A 883 23.38 -3.23 46.97
CA LEU A 883 22.64 -2.73 45.80
C LEU A 883 23.19 -3.28 44.48
N LEU A 884 24.53 -3.30 44.31
CA LEU A 884 25.18 -3.91 43.14
C LEU A 884 24.90 -5.42 43.06
N ARG A 885 24.87 -6.12 44.20
CA ARG A 885 24.50 -7.54 44.27
C ARG A 885 23.04 -7.77 43.86
N GLN A 886 22.11 -6.95 44.34
CA GLN A 886 20.70 -6.99 43.95
C GLN A 886 20.54 -6.77 42.44
N GLN A 887 21.19 -5.74 41.91
CA GLN A 887 21.17 -5.42 40.47
C GLN A 887 21.79 -6.54 39.62
N LEU A 888 22.83 -7.22 40.13
CA LEU A 888 23.41 -8.38 39.49
C LEU A 888 22.44 -9.59 39.52
N GLU A 889 21.81 -9.88 40.66
CA GLU A 889 20.81 -10.95 40.79
C GLU A 889 19.61 -10.74 39.86
N ASP A 890 19.14 -9.51 39.70
CA ASP A 890 18.02 -9.19 38.79
C ASP A 890 18.47 -9.21 37.30
N SER A 891 19.73 -8.86 37.00
CA SER A 891 20.30 -9.05 35.65
C SER A 891 20.54 -10.52 35.30
N VAL A 892 20.85 -11.37 36.28
CA VAL A 892 20.98 -12.83 36.09
C VAL A 892 19.60 -13.44 35.82
N LYS A 893 18.56 -13.10 36.59
CA LYS A 893 17.19 -13.58 36.33
C LYS A 893 16.69 -13.23 34.93
N THR A 894 16.87 -11.98 34.51
CA THR A 894 16.46 -11.57 33.15
C THR A 894 17.29 -12.27 32.05
N ASN A 895 18.54 -12.66 32.34
CA ASN A 895 19.32 -13.51 31.43
C ASN A 895 18.83 -14.97 31.41
N GLU A 896 18.42 -15.52 32.55
CA GLU A 896 17.78 -16.84 32.66
C GLU A 896 16.44 -16.87 31.90
N GLU A 897 15.59 -15.85 32.05
CA GLU A 897 14.35 -15.69 31.30
C GLU A 897 14.58 -15.63 29.78
N LEU A 898 15.56 -14.84 29.32
CA LEU A 898 15.96 -14.77 27.91
C LEU A 898 16.54 -16.09 27.38
N ARG A 899 17.23 -16.87 28.23
CA ARG A 899 17.73 -18.21 27.88
C ARG A 899 16.59 -19.21 27.71
N ASP A 900 15.61 -19.20 28.62
CA ASP A 900 14.41 -20.03 28.51
C ASP A 900 13.57 -19.64 27.27
N ASP A 901 13.48 -18.35 26.95
CA ASP A 901 12.83 -17.85 25.72
C ASP A 901 13.54 -18.38 24.46
N LEU A 902 14.87 -18.23 24.39
CA LEU A 902 15.69 -18.75 23.29
C LEU A 902 15.61 -20.28 23.17
N GLU A 903 15.61 -21.02 24.27
CA GLU A 903 15.49 -22.48 24.23
C GLU A 903 14.10 -22.91 23.72
N ARG A 904 13.04 -22.18 24.11
CA ARG A 904 11.69 -22.37 23.55
C ARG A 904 11.60 -21.98 22.07
N GLU A 905 12.33 -20.96 21.63
CA GLU A 905 12.46 -20.57 20.21
C GLU A 905 13.16 -21.67 19.39
N ILE A 906 14.28 -22.19 19.89
CA ILE A 906 15.08 -23.26 19.26
C ILE A 906 14.27 -24.57 19.18
N GLN A 907 13.50 -24.91 20.22
CA GLN A 907 12.62 -26.09 20.15
C GLN A 907 11.49 -25.90 19.13
N ARG A 908 10.92 -24.69 19.00
CA ARG A 908 9.95 -24.36 17.93
C ARG A 908 10.57 -24.45 16.53
N ALA A 909 11.80 -23.96 16.34
CA ALA A 909 12.52 -24.05 15.07
C ALA A 909 12.83 -25.52 14.69
N LYS A 910 13.30 -26.34 15.65
CA LYS A 910 13.55 -27.78 15.47
C LYS A 910 12.30 -28.61 15.14
N LEU A 911 11.10 -28.08 15.36
CA LEU A 911 9.83 -28.70 14.94
C LEU A 911 9.35 -28.23 13.56
N ARG A 912 9.97 -27.19 12.98
CA ARG A 912 9.74 -26.72 11.60
C ARG A 912 10.68 -27.38 10.59
N GLU A 913 11.99 -27.40 10.87
CA GLU A 913 12.99 -27.95 9.94
C GLU A 913 12.67 -29.37 9.41
N PRO A 914 12.20 -30.34 10.23
CA PRO A 914 11.87 -31.68 9.73
C PRO A 914 10.78 -31.63 8.68
N LYS A 915 9.72 -30.83 8.90
CA LYS A 915 8.56 -30.74 8.01
C LYS A 915 8.89 -30.03 6.70
N GLU A 916 9.77 -29.04 6.73
CA GLU A 916 10.21 -28.33 5.52
C GLU A 916 11.17 -29.20 4.69
N LEU A 917 12.09 -29.94 5.34
CA LEU A 917 12.94 -30.93 4.67
C LEU A 917 12.14 -32.13 4.15
N GLU A 918 11.16 -32.64 4.90
CA GLU A 918 10.26 -33.71 4.47
C GLU A 918 9.36 -33.25 3.33
N SER A 919 8.84 -32.02 3.37
CA SER A 919 8.08 -31.42 2.27
C SER A 919 8.92 -31.29 1.00
N MET A 920 10.15 -30.77 1.09
CA MET A 920 11.07 -30.71 -0.06
C MET A 920 11.47 -32.11 -0.55
N ARG A 921 11.65 -33.08 0.36
CA ARG A 921 11.95 -34.47 0.00
C ARG A 921 10.79 -35.12 -0.76
N HIS A 922 9.55 -34.93 -0.32
CA HIS A 922 8.34 -35.39 -1.02
C HIS A 922 8.19 -34.71 -2.39
N GLN A 923 8.35 -33.38 -2.46
CA GLN A 923 8.30 -32.65 -3.74
C GLN A 923 9.37 -33.14 -4.73
N LEU A 924 10.58 -33.47 -4.24
CA LEU A 924 11.66 -33.98 -5.07
C LEU A 924 11.43 -35.45 -5.50
N GLU A 925 10.84 -36.28 -4.64
CA GLU A 925 10.39 -37.63 -5.01
C GLU A 925 9.23 -37.60 -6.01
N ASP A 926 8.25 -36.71 -5.87
CA ASP A 926 7.15 -36.56 -6.81
C ASP A 926 7.63 -36.01 -8.16
N ALA A 927 8.56 -35.05 -8.16
CA ALA A 927 9.23 -34.60 -9.38
C ALA A 927 9.98 -35.76 -10.07
N GLN A 928 10.67 -36.62 -9.30
CA GLN A 928 11.32 -37.83 -9.85
C GLN A 928 10.32 -38.86 -10.37
N ARG A 929 9.21 -39.11 -9.66
CA ARG A 929 8.12 -40.01 -10.11
C ARG A 929 7.46 -39.50 -11.38
N TRP A 930 7.22 -38.19 -11.48
CA TRP A 930 6.67 -37.55 -12.67
C TRP A 930 7.64 -37.67 -13.85
N ASN A 931 8.93 -37.36 -13.65
CA ASN A 931 9.98 -37.47 -14.67
C ASN A 931 10.16 -38.92 -15.15
N ALA A 932 10.16 -39.90 -14.24
CA ALA A 932 10.17 -41.33 -14.59
C ALA A 932 8.90 -41.76 -15.36
N SER A 933 7.71 -41.28 -14.95
CA SER A 933 6.46 -41.50 -15.69
C SER A 933 6.51 -40.91 -17.10
N LEU A 934 7.13 -39.73 -17.26
CA LEU A 934 7.30 -39.03 -18.53
C LEU A 934 8.31 -39.76 -19.43
N GLN A 935 9.44 -40.23 -18.88
CA GLN A 935 10.40 -41.08 -19.60
C GLN A 935 9.79 -42.42 -20.05
N VAL A 936 8.96 -43.07 -19.21
CA VAL A 936 8.22 -44.28 -19.60
C VAL A 936 7.21 -43.97 -20.71
N ARG A 937 6.53 -42.81 -20.66
CA ARG A 937 5.59 -42.37 -21.71
C ARG A 937 6.32 -42.06 -23.02
N LEU A 938 7.46 -41.37 -22.96
CA LEU A 938 8.35 -41.10 -24.09
C LEU A 938 8.88 -42.41 -24.72
N GLY A 939 9.34 -43.36 -23.91
CA GLY A 939 9.76 -44.69 -24.38
C GLY A 939 8.61 -45.50 -25.01
N ALA A 940 7.39 -45.38 -24.47
CA ALA A 940 6.20 -46.00 -25.07
C ALA A 940 5.78 -45.33 -26.41
N ILE A 941 6.00 -44.03 -26.55
CA ILE A 941 5.79 -43.29 -27.81
C ILE A 941 6.86 -43.67 -28.84
N GLN A 942 8.14 -43.72 -28.46
CA GLN A 942 9.25 -44.16 -29.33
C GLN A 942 9.04 -45.60 -29.84
N ASN A 943 8.59 -46.52 -28.98
CA ASN A 943 8.30 -47.91 -29.38
C ASN A 943 7.08 -48.07 -30.31
N ARG A 944 6.25 -47.04 -30.50
CA ARG A 944 5.16 -47.03 -31.51
C ARG A 944 5.57 -46.43 -32.86
N GLY A 945 6.76 -45.85 -32.98
CA GLY A 945 7.30 -45.30 -34.24
C GLY A 945 8.10 -46.28 -35.11
N GLY A 946 8.24 -47.55 -34.69
CA GLY A 946 9.09 -48.54 -35.36
C GLY A 946 8.43 -49.22 -36.57
N GLY A 947 8.32 -48.52 -37.71
CA GLY A 947 7.69 -49.07 -38.92
C GLY A 947 8.41 -48.73 -40.23
N VAL A 948 9.05 -49.74 -40.84
CA VAL A 948 9.53 -49.82 -42.24
C VAL A 948 10.80 -49.03 -42.60
N GLY A 949 11.75 -49.73 -43.23
CA GLY A 949 12.75 -49.13 -44.13
C GLY A 949 14.17 -49.01 -43.59
N GLY A 950 15.01 -50.03 -43.81
CA GLY A 950 16.44 -49.94 -43.54
C GLY A 950 17.27 -49.89 -44.82
N THR A 951 18.18 -48.92 -44.93
CA THR A 951 19.39 -49.00 -45.75
C THR A 951 20.57 -48.40 -45.00
N SER A 952 21.71 -49.08 -45.07
CA SER A 952 22.97 -48.72 -44.40
C SER A 952 23.65 -47.54 -45.09
N HIS A 953 24.10 -46.54 -44.33
CA HIS A 953 25.53 -46.33 -44.03
C HIS A 953 25.71 -45.35 -42.87
N GLY A 954 26.76 -45.54 -42.07
CA GLY A 954 26.93 -44.83 -40.81
C GLY A 954 27.81 -43.59 -40.92
N GLU A 955 27.32 -42.49 -40.36
CA GLU A 955 28.13 -41.42 -39.76
C GLU A 955 27.35 -40.88 -38.54
N THR A 956 28.03 -40.79 -37.39
CA THR A 956 27.38 -40.50 -36.10
C THR A 956 27.12 -39.00 -35.95
N LEU A 957 25.98 -38.52 -36.46
CA LEU A 957 25.48 -37.18 -36.22
C LEU A 957 24.40 -37.18 -35.12
N SER A 958 24.72 -36.58 -33.96
CA SER A 958 23.75 -36.35 -32.88
C SER A 958 23.16 -34.93 -32.97
N PHE A 959 22.07 -34.82 -33.72
CA PHE A 959 21.17 -33.68 -33.86
C PHE A 959 19.78 -34.34 -34.10
N ILE A 960 18.67 -34.04 -33.41
CA ILE A 960 18.20 -32.87 -32.65
C ILE A 960 17.47 -33.35 -31.38
N GLY A 961 17.38 -32.51 -30.36
CA GLY A 961 16.50 -32.73 -29.19
C GLY A 961 15.90 -31.45 -28.61
N ASP A 962 15.78 -30.39 -29.43
CA ASP A 962 15.04 -29.18 -29.07
C ASP A 962 13.53 -29.38 -29.37
N GLN A 963 12.68 -28.48 -28.87
CA GLN A 963 11.20 -28.49 -29.00
C GLN A 963 10.39 -29.39 -28.01
N THR A 964 10.29 -28.96 -26.75
CA THR A 964 8.96 -28.96 -26.08
C THR A 964 8.81 -27.75 -25.16
N SER A 965 8.23 -26.69 -25.71
CA SER A 965 7.57 -25.64 -24.91
C SER A 965 6.41 -25.09 -25.72
N TYR A 966 5.20 -25.47 -25.29
CA TYR A 966 3.94 -24.73 -25.46
C TYR A 966 2.92 -25.30 -24.46
N MET A 967 3.17 -25.05 -23.17
CA MET A 967 2.16 -25.08 -22.10
C MET A 967 2.54 -24.04 -21.05
N SER A 968 2.39 -22.76 -21.41
CA SER A 968 2.24 -21.71 -20.41
C SER A 968 0.79 -21.72 -19.94
N ILE A 969 0.54 -22.19 -18.71
CA ILE A 969 -0.58 -21.79 -17.84
C ILE A 969 -0.23 -22.21 -16.40
N CYS A 970 -0.20 -21.23 -15.50
CA CYS A 970 -0.39 -21.35 -14.05
C CYS A 970 0.48 -22.32 -13.24
N VAL A 971 1.78 -22.01 -13.12
CA VAL A 971 2.49 -21.99 -11.83
C VAL A 971 3.27 -20.68 -11.81
N GLY A 972 3.03 -19.71 -10.91
CA GLY A 972 2.55 -19.86 -9.54
C GLY A 972 3.75 -19.74 -8.59
N GLU A 973 4.56 -18.69 -8.75
CA GLU A 973 5.69 -18.42 -7.85
C GLU A 973 5.15 -18.18 -6.43
N GLY A 974 5.49 -19.11 -5.54
CA GLY A 974 5.33 -18.97 -4.09
C GLY A 974 6.20 -17.84 -3.53
N PRO A 975 6.00 -17.48 -2.26
CA PRO A 975 6.27 -16.14 -1.78
C PRO A 975 7.76 -15.82 -1.63
N ASP A 976 8.14 -14.61 -2.08
CA ASP A 976 9.29 -13.91 -1.52
C ASP A 976 9.12 -13.78 0.00
N ASP A 977 10.16 -14.18 0.74
CA ASP A 977 10.22 -14.11 2.20
C ASP A 977 10.45 -12.65 2.65
N GLY A 978 9.41 -11.84 2.50
CA GLY A 978 9.34 -10.46 2.94
C GLY A 978 9.28 -10.41 4.46
N SER A 979 10.45 -10.26 5.08
CA SER A 979 10.62 -10.11 6.53
C SER A 979 9.62 -9.11 7.14
N LEU A 980 8.70 -9.65 7.94
CA LEU A 980 7.72 -8.89 8.70
C LEU A 980 8.43 -8.04 9.77
N GLN A 981 8.71 -6.78 9.45
CA GLN A 981 8.92 -5.76 10.49
C GLN A 981 7.58 -5.43 11.13
N LEU A 982 7.25 -6.20 12.18
CA LEU A 982 6.20 -5.83 13.13
C LEU A 982 6.56 -4.49 13.80
N SER A 983 5.60 -3.58 13.86
CA SER A 983 5.80 -2.31 14.57
C SER A 983 5.73 -2.53 16.10
N PRO A 984 6.39 -1.70 16.92
CA PRO A 984 6.33 -1.85 18.38
C PRO A 984 4.93 -1.71 18.99
N GLN A 985 3.96 -1.17 18.25
CA GLN A 985 2.58 -0.96 18.74
C GLN A 985 1.70 -2.22 18.66
N GLU A 986 2.04 -3.22 17.85
CA GLU A 986 1.23 -4.45 17.72
C GLU A 986 1.56 -5.52 18.78
N LEU A 987 2.65 -5.34 19.53
CA LEU A 987 3.07 -6.23 20.63
C LEU A 987 2.44 -5.90 22.00
N GLN A 988 1.57 -4.88 22.10
CA GLN A 988 0.89 -4.50 23.35
C GLN A 988 -0.62 -4.82 23.39
N GLN A 989 -1.18 -5.51 22.38
CA GLN A 989 -2.60 -5.92 22.35
C GLN A 989 -2.83 -7.42 22.10
N LYS A 990 -1.86 -8.25 22.52
CA LYS A 990 -2.05 -9.69 22.79
C LYS A 990 -1.49 -10.04 24.17
#